data_AF-A0A5B9Y398-F1
#
_entry.id   AF-A0A5B9Y398-F1
#
_cell.length_a   1.000
_cell.length_b   1.000
_cell.length_c   1.000
_cell.angle_alpha   90.00
_cell.angle_beta   90.00
_cell.angle_gamma   90.00
#
_symmetry.space_group_name_H-M   'P 1'
#
loop_
_entity.id
_entity.type
_entity.pdbx_description
1 polymer ?
#
loop_
_entity_poly.entity_id
_entity_poly.type
_entity_poly.pdbx_seq_one_letter_code
_entity_poly.pdbx_strand_id
1 'polypeptide(L)'
;MKKLISMLSSLSLITFSTLSVVSCAGDYNYDSLFVEKDKGNKGEYVDDSTVKVVNKLEKLTSKQMAANVNLGRAAHGTDWGDLDSSEKADIQNQVKNFISEQIEMDTSKFELEMDTSATFTIPKLIGMEGQSITQEAKVTTGNAGISLKYRSKTIYEGNIAWSIPEFDIIKDIANILNSNSGLNSIYDIKQIDIPLGTFDFSGVSITLTMGTITNFIGLVNTMLNSSLLGDVGVGVNNLMKMDLKGLAAAQPGSPVYDKFDSDFRNNLKMIFTGLESLLTSFGMSPIITLPSMGEGKEPIELKISELLDFNILDLVDFNVSDMNTEMDSNGAHITIKAEMLSRGKENTLRLIDILSNVAPNVVHLVSKFLNPDTYNPDLGGSGNILFLLLQDLITEMSPELETINNKNNDDNASAGAARSGLDSLLFNFLLGYNKVNRTREKANLYFYIDLTAFKDISLGTATIKLLHYNLEELLNLITLRPGEIVMKIINKLFDLEGESYLDLNKPFISGEDNMQFVDGNLISDTAFANLVDGAEYTTTGVVPEDAVKSYLEAYRDSFRNQIITQINDQINAMIPTLSLQDIINLNPNLMLQQLGIVPENLQTAEVKITKAHFVFEFWNDDAKEWDKITKGISDRTFAVYKSMKVRFFDVQFQVDLDTEANGKYTLLTRDDLTYDIIFDVADANKIGESSS
;
A
#
# COMPACT_ATOMS: atom_id res chain seq x y z
N MET A 1 0.92 -19.97 7.81
CA MET A 1 0.90 -18.57 8.31
C MET A 1 1.64 -17.60 7.41
N LYS A 2 2.96 -17.74 7.17
CA LYS A 2 3.75 -16.90 6.23
C LYS A 2 3.06 -16.57 4.89
N LYS A 3 2.61 -17.61 4.18
CA LYS A 3 1.90 -17.49 2.90
C LYS A 3 0.47 -16.90 3.04
N LEU A 4 -0.15 -17.06 4.20
CA LEU A 4 -1.53 -16.61 4.50
C LEU A 4 -1.53 -15.12 4.92
N ILE A 5 -0.47 -14.67 5.59
CA ILE A 5 -0.16 -13.25 5.84
C ILE A 5 0.20 -12.56 4.52
N SER A 6 1.06 -13.15 3.67
CA SER A 6 1.31 -12.63 2.32
C SER A 6 0.06 -12.57 1.42
N MET A 7 -0.93 -13.47 1.58
CA MET A 7 -2.23 -13.39 0.90
C MET A 7 -3.05 -12.18 1.32
N LEU A 8 -3.10 -11.86 2.62
CA LEU A 8 -3.77 -10.67 3.12
C LEU A 8 -3.05 -9.38 2.67
N SER A 9 -1.71 -9.40 2.56
CA SER A 9 -0.90 -8.30 2.02
C SER A 9 -1.01 -8.14 0.49
N SER A 10 -1.34 -9.20 -0.25
CA SER A 10 -1.50 -9.15 -1.72
C SER A 10 -2.94 -8.84 -2.15
N LEU A 11 -3.94 -9.08 -1.29
CA LEU A 11 -5.31 -8.61 -1.51
C LEU A 11 -5.44 -7.07 -1.46
N SER A 12 -4.57 -6.37 -0.74
CA SER A 12 -4.46 -4.90 -0.82
C SER A 12 -3.79 -4.39 -2.11
N LEU A 13 -3.17 -5.27 -2.91
CA LEU A 13 -2.43 -4.92 -4.13
C LEU A 13 -3.19 -5.21 -5.45
N ILE A 14 -4.43 -5.75 -5.39
CA ILE A 14 -5.18 -6.19 -6.59
C ILE A 14 -6.27 -5.20 -7.06
N THR A 15 -6.31 -3.96 -6.56
CA THR A 15 -7.17 -2.91 -7.14
C THR A 15 -6.39 -1.69 -7.59
N PHE A 16 -5.41 -1.90 -8.48
CA PHE A 16 -5.07 -0.90 -9.49
C PHE A 16 -4.51 -1.59 -10.73
N SER A 17 -5.25 -1.50 -11.82
CA SER A 17 -4.65 -1.45 -13.15
C SER A 17 -5.32 -0.32 -13.94
N THR A 18 -4.61 0.79 -14.03
CA THR A 18 -4.73 1.69 -15.17
C THR A 18 -4.40 0.92 -16.44
N LEU A 19 -5.22 1.04 -17.49
CA LEU A 19 -4.71 1.18 -18.85
C LEU A 19 -5.78 1.80 -19.76
N SER A 20 -5.44 2.98 -20.24
CA SER A 20 -6.11 3.77 -21.27
C SER A 20 -5.95 3.11 -22.65
N VAL A 21 -6.98 3.21 -23.51
CA VAL A 21 -6.80 3.31 -24.97
C VAL A 21 -7.72 4.40 -25.51
N VAL A 22 -7.10 5.38 -26.18
CA VAL A 22 -7.72 6.40 -27.02
C VAL A 22 -7.96 5.82 -28.41
N SER A 23 -9.08 6.18 -29.06
CA SER A 23 -9.13 6.33 -30.52
C SER A 23 -10.26 7.27 -30.94
N CYS A 24 -9.91 8.21 -31.81
CA CYS A 24 -10.72 9.33 -32.30
C CYS A 24 -11.71 8.96 -33.44
N ALA A 25 -12.77 9.76 -33.52
CA ALA A 25 -13.58 10.22 -34.68
C ALA A 25 -15.05 10.24 -34.22
N GLY A 26 -15.78 11.34 -34.24
CA GLY A 26 -15.81 12.41 -35.22
C GLY A 26 -17.24 12.43 -35.78
N ASP A 27 -18.07 13.31 -35.23
CA ASP A 27 -19.15 14.05 -35.89
C ASP A 27 -20.03 14.69 -34.82
N TYR A 28 -20.15 16.02 -34.83
CA TYR A 28 -21.36 16.67 -35.32
C TYR A 28 -21.14 18.19 -35.45
N ASN A 29 -21.44 18.62 -36.66
CA ASN A 29 -21.73 19.98 -37.14
C ASN A 29 -22.70 20.74 -36.23
N TYR A 30 -22.45 22.04 -36.00
CA TYR A 30 -23.52 23.06 -36.03
C TYR A 30 -22.94 24.44 -36.38
N ASP A 31 -23.19 24.86 -37.61
CA ASP A 31 -23.72 26.18 -37.99
C ASP A 31 -23.52 27.34 -37.00
N SER A 32 -22.54 28.18 -37.32
CA SER A 32 -22.66 29.64 -37.26
C SER A 32 -21.81 30.22 -38.39
N LEU A 33 -22.26 30.17 -39.65
CA LEU A 33 -23.24 31.08 -40.24
C LEU A 33 -23.07 32.54 -39.77
N PHE A 34 -21.90 33.11 -40.04
CA PHE A 34 -21.79 34.54 -40.30
C PHE A 34 -21.52 34.76 -41.78
N VAL A 35 -22.61 34.98 -42.53
CA VAL A 35 -22.56 35.69 -43.80
C VAL A 35 -22.87 37.14 -43.48
N GLU A 36 -21.92 38.04 -43.73
CA GLU A 36 -22.23 39.38 -44.20
C GLU A 36 -21.04 39.88 -45.04
N LYS A 37 -21.25 39.87 -46.36
CA LYS A 37 -20.51 40.74 -47.28
C LYS A 37 -21.25 42.07 -47.29
N ASP A 38 -20.55 43.17 -47.09
CA ASP A 38 -20.53 44.18 -48.16
C ASP A 38 -19.42 45.23 -48.06
N LYS A 39 -19.02 45.67 -49.27
CA LYS A 39 -18.44 46.98 -49.64
C LYS A 39 -16.96 47.27 -49.34
N GLY A 40 -16.14 46.84 -50.29
CA GLY A 40 -15.35 47.73 -51.16
C GLY A 40 -14.38 48.72 -50.52
N ASN A 41 -13.08 48.48 -50.72
CA ASN A 41 -12.14 49.56 -50.96
C ASN A 41 -11.02 49.14 -51.92
N LYS A 42 -10.61 50.07 -52.79
CA LYS A 42 -9.55 49.90 -53.80
C LYS A 42 -8.20 50.26 -53.18
N GLY A 43 -7.35 49.27 -53.03
CA GLY A 43 -5.93 49.39 -52.73
C GLY A 43 -5.35 47.98 -52.77
N GLU A 44 -4.26 47.78 -53.50
CA GLU A 44 -3.63 46.50 -53.87
C GLU A 44 -3.98 45.30 -52.96
N TYR A 45 -4.62 44.27 -53.53
CA TYR A 45 -5.04 43.07 -52.80
C TYR A 45 -3.83 42.37 -52.17
N VAL A 46 -3.72 42.48 -50.86
CA VAL A 46 -3.01 41.50 -50.04
C VAL A 46 -3.96 40.30 -49.93
N ASP A 47 -3.55 39.13 -50.41
CA ASP A 47 -4.35 37.90 -50.32
C ASP A 47 -4.73 37.66 -48.84
N ASP A 48 -5.97 37.25 -48.53
CA ASP A 48 -6.42 36.94 -47.16
C ASP A 48 -5.48 35.93 -46.48
N SER A 49 -4.81 35.08 -47.28
CA SER A 49 -3.75 34.18 -46.83
C SER A 49 -2.55 34.92 -46.23
N THR A 50 -2.15 36.08 -46.78
CA THR A 50 -1.02 36.89 -46.31
C THR A 50 -1.32 37.58 -44.99
N VAL A 51 -2.52 38.18 -44.85
CA VAL A 51 -2.94 38.81 -43.59
C VAL A 51 -3.03 37.76 -42.47
N LYS A 52 -3.52 36.55 -42.77
CA LYS A 52 -3.55 35.44 -41.80
C LYS A 52 -2.15 35.04 -41.33
N VAL A 53 -1.18 34.90 -42.24
CA VAL A 53 0.20 34.53 -41.89
C VAL A 53 0.88 35.63 -41.06
N VAL A 54 0.73 36.91 -41.44
CA VAL A 54 1.28 38.04 -40.67
C VAL A 54 0.65 38.11 -39.28
N ASN A 55 -0.68 37.97 -39.15
CA ASN A 55 -1.35 37.96 -37.85
C ASN A 55 -0.92 36.78 -36.96
N LYS A 56 -0.63 35.60 -37.54
CA LYS A 56 -0.09 34.46 -36.79
C LYS A 56 1.34 34.76 -36.31
N LEU A 57 2.16 35.38 -37.15
CA LEU A 57 3.52 35.76 -36.80
C LEU A 57 3.57 36.86 -35.72
N GLU A 58 2.70 37.86 -35.79
CA GLU A 58 2.53 38.89 -34.75
C GLU A 58 2.10 38.29 -33.39
N LYS A 59 1.26 37.26 -33.43
CA LYS A 59 0.90 36.52 -32.21
C LYS A 59 2.08 35.74 -31.64
N LEU A 60 2.97 35.21 -32.48
CA LEU A 60 4.18 34.53 -32.03
C LEU A 60 5.22 35.49 -31.45
N THR A 61 5.42 36.66 -32.05
CA THR A 61 6.40 37.65 -31.55
C THR A 61 5.98 38.34 -30.25
N SER A 62 4.68 38.31 -29.91
CA SER A 62 4.16 38.90 -28.67
C SER A 62 4.20 37.97 -27.46
N LYS A 63 4.64 36.71 -27.62
CA LYS A 63 4.75 35.72 -26.54
C LYS A 63 6.09 34.97 -26.60
N GLN A 64 6.52 34.43 -25.47
CA GLN A 64 7.58 33.42 -25.46
C GLN A 64 7.03 32.13 -26.08
N MET A 65 7.81 31.50 -26.97
CA MET A 65 7.50 30.18 -27.53
C MET A 65 8.41 29.10 -26.95
N ALA A 66 7.87 27.89 -26.72
CA ALA A 66 8.68 26.69 -26.47
C ALA A 66 8.80 25.92 -27.79
N ALA A 67 10.03 25.81 -28.31
CA ALA A 67 10.31 25.18 -29.59
C ALA A 67 11.05 23.85 -29.38
N ASN A 68 10.61 22.80 -30.06
CA ASN A 68 11.24 21.47 -30.03
C ASN A 68 12.53 21.48 -30.85
N VAL A 69 13.58 22.09 -30.31
CA VAL A 69 14.87 22.28 -30.97
C VAL A 69 15.94 21.46 -30.25
N ASN A 70 16.74 20.73 -31.02
CA ASN A 70 17.93 20.04 -30.53
C ASN A 70 19.08 21.05 -30.40
N LEU A 71 19.40 21.42 -29.17
CA LEU A 71 20.53 22.28 -28.79
C LEU A 71 21.84 21.49 -28.59
N GLY A 72 21.78 20.16 -28.56
CA GLY A 72 22.92 19.29 -28.33
C GLY A 72 23.72 19.69 -27.07
N ARG A 73 25.02 19.95 -27.25
CA ARG A 73 25.92 20.33 -26.14
C ARG A 73 25.58 21.69 -25.51
N ALA A 74 24.86 22.56 -26.22
CA ALA A 74 24.45 23.86 -25.72
C ALA A 74 23.33 23.76 -24.67
N ALA A 75 22.52 22.70 -24.75
CA ALA A 75 21.51 22.37 -23.75
C ALA A 75 22.14 22.10 -22.36
N HIS A 76 23.43 21.71 -22.34
CA HIS A 76 24.20 21.35 -21.16
C HIS A 76 25.26 22.41 -20.79
N GLY A 77 25.00 23.68 -21.13
CA GLY A 77 25.79 24.82 -20.66
C GLY A 77 26.94 25.28 -21.56
N THR A 78 27.11 24.70 -22.75
CA THR A 78 28.08 25.21 -23.74
C THR A 78 27.59 26.55 -24.30
N ASP A 79 28.45 27.58 -24.29
CA ASP A 79 28.10 28.90 -24.80
C ASP A 79 27.93 28.90 -26.33
N TRP A 80 26.98 29.71 -26.84
CA TRP A 80 26.74 29.85 -28.29
C TRP A 80 28.03 30.15 -29.07
N GLY A 81 28.93 30.97 -28.52
CA GLY A 81 30.21 31.30 -29.15
C GLY A 81 31.07 30.08 -29.47
N ASP A 82 30.99 29.05 -28.62
CA ASP A 82 31.88 27.89 -28.62
C ASP A 82 31.35 26.71 -29.45
N LEU A 83 30.11 26.80 -29.95
CA LEU A 83 29.54 25.79 -30.85
C LEU A 83 30.15 25.85 -32.26
N ASP A 84 30.25 24.69 -32.90
CA ASP A 84 30.75 24.60 -34.27
C ASP A 84 29.76 25.22 -35.27
N SER A 85 30.26 25.74 -36.39
CA SER A 85 29.43 26.43 -37.40
C SER A 85 28.29 25.56 -37.95
N SER A 86 28.48 24.24 -38.02
CA SER A 86 27.44 23.30 -38.45
C SER A 86 26.33 23.15 -37.40
N GLU A 87 26.69 23.09 -36.12
CA GLU A 87 25.71 23.00 -35.01
C GLU A 87 24.88 24.30 -34.91
N LYS A 88 25.54 25.46 -35.05
CA LYS A 88 24.87 26.76 -35.10
C LYS A 88 23.85 26.84 -36.24
N ALA A 89 24.25 26.43 -37.43
CA ALA A 89 23.37 26.44 -38.60
C ALA A 89 22.18 25.48 -38.43
N ASP A 90 22.41 24.31 -37.83
CA ASP A 90 21.35 23.33 -37.57
C ASP A 90 20.31 23.84 -36.57
N ILE A 91 20.74 24.38 -35.42
CA ILE A 91 19.84 25.00 -34.43
C ILE A 91 19.01 26.12 -35.06
N GLN A 92 19.64 27.02 -35.83
CA GLN A 92 18.95 28.11 -36.52
C GLN A 92 17.91 27.58 -37.53
N ASN A 93 18.25 26.55 -38.30
CA ASN A 93 17.32 25.94 -39.25
C ASN A 93 16.13 25.28 -38.54
N GLN A 94 16.36 24.60 -37.42
CA GLN A 94 15.28 24.00 -36.63
C GLN A 94 14.31 25.05 -36.07
N VAL A 95 14.84 26.15 -35.50
CA VAL A 95 14.00 27.29 -35.04
C VAL A 95 13.21 27.88 -36.21
N LYS A 96 13.83 28.04 -37.38
CA LYS A 96 13.18 28.56 -38.60
C LYS A 96 12.02 27.68 -39.04
N ASN A 97 12.24 26.36 -39.06
CA ASN A 97 11.26 25.38 -39.48
C ASN A 97 10.07 25.36 -38.51
N PHE A 98 10.34 25.37 -37.21
CA PHE A 98 9.30 25.46 -36.19
C PHE A 98 8.42 26.69 -36.38
N ILE A 99 9.00 27.89 -36.55
CA ILE A 99 8.24 29.12 -36.79
C ILE A 99 7.40 29.01 -38.06
N SER A 100 7.97 28.45 -39.13
CA SER A 100 7.31 28.27 -40.42
C SER A 100 6.10 27.35 -40.32
N GLU A 101 6.19 26.29 -39.52
CA GLU A 101 5.09 25.36 -39.23
C GLU A 101 3.99 26.03 -38.41
N GLN A 102 4.35 26.76 -37.34
CA GLN A 102 3.38 27.42 -36.46
C GLN A 102 2.54 28.49 -37.18
N ILE A 103 3.10 29.16 -38.20
CA ILE A 103 2.35 30.12 -39.01
C ILE A 103 1.65 29.49 -40.21
N GLU A 104 1.76 28.18 -40.41
CA GLU A 104 1.26 27.43 -41.59
C GLU A 104 1.74 28.08 -42.90
N MET A 105 3.06 28.30 -43.02
CA MET A 105 3.63 29.06 -44.13
C MET A 105 3.55 28.30 -45.47
N ASP A 106 2.95 28.93 -46.49
CA ASP A 106 3.07 28.50 -47.89
C ASP A 106 4.41 28.94 -48.47
N THR A 107 5.39 28.04 -48.46
CA THR A 107 6.77 28.28 -48.93
C THR A 107 6.88 28.64 -50.41
N SER A 108 5.82 28.43 -51.20
CA SER A 108 5.79 28.87 -52.61
C SER A 108 5.54 30.37 -52.77
N LYS A 109 5.05 31.03 -51.71
CA LYS A 109 4.66 32.45 -51.71
C LYS A 109 5.44 33.29 -50.70
N PHE A 110 5.78 32.68 -49.57
CA PHE A 110 6.45 33.31 -48.45
C PHE A 110 7.85 32.77 -48.25
N GLU A 111 8.74 33.65 -47.82
CA GLU A 111 10.10 33.32 -47.43
C GLU A 111 10.34 33.91 -46.04
N LEU A 112 10.74 33.05 -45.09
CA LEU A 112 11.17 33.47 -43.76
C LEU A 112 12.69 33.60 -43.77
N GLU A 113 13.22 34.75 -43.41
CA GLU A 113 14.63 34.96 -43.14
C GLU A 113 14.84 35.14 -41.64
N MET A 114 15.92 34.55 -41.11
CA MET A 114 16.35 34.73 -39.74
C MET A 114 17.64 35.54 -39.75
N ASP A 115 17.72 36.56 -38.91
CA ASP A 115 18.92 37.37 -38.76
C ASP A 115 20.04 36.49 -38.19
N THR A 116 21.13 36.38 -38.95
CA THR A 116 22.31 35.58 -38.59
C THR A 116 23.36 36.41 -37.82
N SER A 117 23.05 37.67 -37.52
CA SER A 117 23.92 38.59 -36.79
C SER A 117 24.01 38.31 -35.29
N ALA A 118 24.70 39.18 -34.54
CA ALA A 118 24.91 39.11 -33.08
C ALA A 118 23.61 39.16 -32.23
N THR A 119 22.44 39.24 -32.86
CA THR A 119 21.13 39.28 -32.21
C THR A 119 20.58 37.89 -31.90
N PHE A 120 21.06 36.83 -32.57
CA PHE A 120 20.65 35.46 -32.26
C PHE A 120 21.28 34.97 -30.96
N THR A 121 20.44 34.54 -30.03
CA THR A 121 20.86 33.94 -28.76
C THR A 121 20.07 32.66 -28.50
N ILE A 122 20.75 31.68 -27.91
CA ILE A 122 20.12 30.44 -27.44
C ILE A 122 19.59 30.62 -26.02
N PRO A 123 18.51 29.90 -25.65
CA PRO A 123 18.03 29.90 -24.28
C PRO A 123 19.06 29.28 -23.33
N LYS A 124 19.03 29.70 -22.07
CA LYS A 124 19.85 29.12 -21.00
C LYS A 124 19.06 28.98 -19.71
N LEU A 125 19.21 27.83 -19.06
CA LEU A 125 18.74 27.64 -17.70
C LEU A 125 19.78 28.15 -16.70
N ILE A 126 19.36 29.03 -15.79
CA ILE A 126 20.20 29.61 -14.73
C ILE A 126 19.57 29.33 -13.36
N GLY A 127 20.39 29.36 -12.30
CA GLY A 127 19.94 29.03 -10.95
C GLY A 127 20.15 27.55 -10.55
N MET A 128 20.95 26.83 -11.34
CA MET A 128 21.44 25.48 -11.02
C MET A 128 22.97 25.49 -10.88
N GLU A 129 23.48 24.70 -9.94
CA GLU A 129 24.90 24.35 -9.87
C GLU A 129 25.07 22.87 -10.16
N GLY A 130 25.63 22.54 -11.33
CA GLY A 130 25.65 21.16 -11.82
C GLY A 130 24.23 20.63 -11.98
N GLN A 131 23.90 19.57 -11.26
CA GLN A 131 22.58 18.92 -11.28
C GLN A 131 21.63 19.47 -10.20
N SER A 132 22.09 20.32 -9.28
CA SER A 132 21.32 20.71 -8.09
C SER A 132 20.68 22.08 -8.20
N ILE A 133 19.47 22.21 -7.64
CA ILE A 133 18.77 23.49 -7.49
C ILE A 133 19.34 24.23 -6.28
N THR A 134 20.00 25.36 -6.49
CA THR A 134 20.58 26.18 -5.41
C THR A 134 19.78 27.45 -5.12
N GLN A 135 18.99 27.93 -6.08
CA GLN A 135 18.15 29.12 -5.99
C GLN A 135 16.99 29.05 -6.99
N GLU A 136 16.16 30.09 -7.06
CA GLU A 136 15.06 30.18 -8.04
C GLU A 136 15.61 29.98 -9.47
N ALA A 137 15.13 28.94 -10.14
CA ALA A 137 15.51 28.61 -11.50
C ALA A 137 14.85 29.60 -12.47
N LYS A 138 15.63 30.09 -13.44
CA LYS A 138 15.14 31.00 -14.48
C LYS A 138 15.59 30.53 -15.84
N VAL A 139 14.71 30.67 -16.81
CA VAL A 139 15.07 30.47 -18.22
C VAL A 139 15.34 31.84 -18.80
N THR A 140 16.61 32.08 -19.17
CA THR A 140 16.95 33.19 -20.05
C THR A 140 16.50 32.78 -21.44
N THR A 141 15.48 33.43 -21.97
CA THR A 141 14.94 33.11 -23.30
C THR A 141 15.99 33.40 -24.37
N GLY A 142 16.11 32.51 -25.35
CA GLY A 142 16.78 32.81 -26.60
C GLY A 142 16.02 33.89 -27.37
N ASN A 143 16.70 34.57 -28.28
CA ASN A 143 16.13 35.58 -29.13
C ASN A 143 16.50 35.30 -30.59
N ALA A 144 15.52 35.38 -31.49
CA ALA A 144 15.72 35.24 -32.92
C ALA A 144 15.05 36.42 -33.65
N GLY A 145 15.86 37.23 -34.33
CA GLY A 145 15.36 38.25 -35.26
C GLY A 145 14.86 37.60 -36.55
N ILE A 146 13.67 37.98 -37.02
CA ILE A 146 13.04 37.40 -38.20
C ILE A 146 12.50 38.46 -39.16
N SER A 147 12.53 38.16 -40.44
CA SER A 147 11.93 38.94 -41.52
C SER A 147 11.08 38.02 -42.41
N LEU A 148 9.78 38.28 -42.50
CA LEU A 148 8.87 37.58 -43.40
C LEU A 148 8.79 38.35 -44.73
N LYS A 149 9.07 37.66 -45.84
CA LYS A 149 8.98 38.19 -47.19
C LYS A 149 7.83 37.55 -47.96
N TYR A 150 7.09 38.36 -48.71
CA TYR A 150 6.14 37.90 -49.72
C TYR A 150 6.63 38.35 -51.10
N ARG A 151 6.88 37.38 -52.00
CA ARG A 151 7.48 37.64 -53.33
C ARG A 151 8.72 38.56 -53.26
N SER A 152 9.62 38.27 -52.32
CA SER A 152 10.87 39.00 -52.08
C SER A 152 10.74 40.43 -51.55
N LYS A 153 9.55 40.88 -51.14
CA LYS A 153 9.38 42.11 -50.35
C LYS A 153 9.15 41.76 -48.89
N THR A 154 9.93 42.36 -47.99
CA THR A 154 9.69 42.26 -46.54
C THR A 154 8.34 42.89 -46.21
N ILE A 155 7.48 42.09 -45.58
CA ILE A 155 6.13 42.49 -45.16
C ILE A 155 5.99 42.54 -43.64
N TYR A 156 6.92 41.92 -42.89
CA TYR A 156 6.96 41.96 -41.44
C TYR A 156 8.39 41.71 -40.93
N GLU A 157 8.78 42.43 -39.87
CA GLU A 157 10.01 42.22 -39.12
C GLU A 157 9.68 42.15 -37.63
N GLY A 158 10.33 41.25 -36.90
CA GLY A 158 10.10 41.09 -35.47
C GLY A 158 11.18 40.28 -34.77
N ASN A 159 11.10 40.23 -33.45
CA ASN A 159 11.96 39.39 -32.62
C ASN A 159 11.09 38.36 -31.92
N ILE A 160 11.55 37.11 -31.90
CA ILE A 160 10.89 36.01 -31.20
C ILE A 160 11.74 35.59 -30.01
N ALA A 161 11.15 35.67 -28.82
CA ALA A 161 11.69 35.07 -27.61
C ALA A 161 11.33 33.58 -27.56
N TRP A 162 12.32 32.71 -27.35
CA TRP A 162 12.11 31.27 -27.38
C TRP A 162 12.85 30.50 -26.28
N SER A 163 12.35 29.31 -25.96
CA SER A 163 12.88 28.33 -25.01
C SER A 163 12.75 26.92 -25.61
N ILE A 164 13.24 25.91 -24.88
CA ILE A 164 12.95 24.49 -25.14
C ILE A 164 12.06 23.94 -24.01
N PRO A 165 11.17 22.97 -24.28
CA PRO A 165 10.24 22.43 -23.28
C PRO A 165 10.95 21.92 -22.01
N GLU A 166 12.13 21.31 -22.14
CA GLU A 166 12.88 20.76 -21.03
C GLU A 166 13.26 21.81 -19.99
N PHE A 167 13.66 23.00 -20.45
CA PHE A 167 14.02 24.10 -19.54
C PHE A 167 12.81 24.66 -18.81
N ASP A 168 11.66 24.70 -19.47
CA ASP A 168 10.42 25.18 -18.86
C ASP A 168 9.93 24.18 -17.79
N ILE A 169 9.99 22.87 -18.09
CA ILE A 169 9.69 21.78 -17.13
C ILE A 169 10.63 21.86 -15.91
N ILE A 170 11.95 21.92 -16.12
CA ILE A 170 12.93 21.95 -15.03
C ILE A 170 12.74 23.21 -14.17
N LYS A 171 12.50 24.36 -14.79
CA LYS A 171 12.21 25.61 -14.09
C LYS A 171 10.99 25.49 -13.19
N ASP A 172 9.89 24.94 -13.71
CA ASP A 172 8.64 24.80 -12.96
C ASP A 172 8.81 23.87 -11.77
N ILE A 173 9.42 22.70 -11.99
CA ILE A 173 9.74 21.74 -10.92
C ILE A 173 10.63 22.40 -9.86
N ALA A 174 11.70 23.07 -10.29
CA ALA A 174 12.65 23.67 -9.38
C ALA A 174 12.04 24.77 -8.52
N ASN A 175 11.18 25.61 -9.10
CA ASN A 175 10.60 26.74 -8.39
C ASN A 175 9.49 26.34 -7.41
N ILE A 176 8.65 25.37 -7.76
CA ILE A 176 7.65 24.82 -6.85
C ILE A 176 8.31 24.10 -5.67
N LEU A 177 9.41 23.38 -5.91
CA LEU A 177 10.12 22.72 -4.82
C LEU A 177 10.93 23.70 -3.97
N ASN A 178 11.51 24.73 -4.57
CA ASN A 178 12.13 25.82 -3.82
C ASN A 178 11.15 26.49 -2.85
N SER A 179 9.90 26.75 -3.27
CA SER A 179 8.90 27.35 -2.37
C SER A 179 8.49 26.41 -1.23
N ASN A 180 8.67 25.11 -1.39
CA ASN A 180 8.39 24.07 -0.38
C ASN A 180 9.61 23.70 0.50
N SER A 181 10.76 24.37 0.35
CA SER A 181 11.97 24.10 1.15
C SER A 181 11.87 24.69 2.57
N GLY A 182 12.49 24.01 3.55
CA GLY A 182 12.49 24.44 4.96
C GLY A 182 13.14 25.82 5.21
N LEU A 183 13.92 26.34 4.25
CA LEU A 183 14.49 27.68 4.31
C LEU A 183 13.50 28.81 3.95
N ASN A 184 12.34 28.48 3.37
CA ASN A 184 11.21 29.39 3.14
C ASN A 184 10.15 29.25 4.24
N SER A 185 10.58 29.41 5.50
CA SER A 185 9.83 29.33 6.79
C SER A 185 8.50 30.11 6.93
N ILE A 186 7.96 30.66 5.84
CA ILE A 186 6.71 31.41 5.79
C ILE A 186 5.53 30.52 5.33
N TYR A 187 5.79 29.27 4.90
CA TYR A 187 4.76 28.33 4.46
C TYR A 187 4.62 27.15 5.43
N ASP A 188 3.38 26.80 5.78
CA ASP A 188 3.04 25.62 6.57
C ASP A 188 3.62 24.35 5.93
N ILE A 189 4.08 23.40 6.76
CA ILE A 189 4.56 22.09 6.31
C ILE A 189 3.51 21.49 5.37
N LYS A 190 3.92 21.15 4.15
CA LYS A 190 3.01 20.61 3.15
C LYS A 190 2.47 19.25 3.61
N GLN A 191 1.20 19.01 3.34
CA GLN A 191 0.54 17.76 3.65
C GLN A 191 0.23 17.02 2.37
N ILE A 192 0.61 15.76 2.36
CA ILE A 192 0.42 14.84 1.25
C ILE A 192 -0.67 13.86 1.67
N ASP A 193 -1.74 13.83 0.89
CA ASP A 193 -2.78 12.81 0.98
C ASP A 193 -2.58 11.80 -0.14
N ILE A 194 -2.55 10.51 0.20
CA ILE A 194 -2.24 9.44 -0.75
C ILE A 194 -3.54 9.02 -1.45
N PRO A 195 -3.70 9.23 -2.78
CA PRO A 195 -4.79 8.64 -3.54
C PRO A 195 -4.78 7.11 -3.47
N LEU A 196 -5.96 6.56 -3.20
CA LEU A 196 -6.27 5.14 -3.14
C LEU A 196 -7.03 4.64 -4.36
N GLY A 197 -7.65 5.54 -5.12
CA GLY A 197 -8.50 5.14 -6.24
C GLY A 197 -9.28 6.31 -6.82
N THR A 198 -9.67 6.20 -8.07
CA THR A 198 -10.69 7.07 -8.68
C THR A 198 -11.88 6.22 -9.05
N PHE A 199 -13.08 6.65 -8.66
CA PHE A 199 -14.33 5.97 -8.96
C PHE A 199 -15.16 6.89 -9.82
N ASP A 200 -15.49 6.43 -11.02
CA ASP A 200 -16.39 7.12 -11.92
C ASP A 200 -17.81 6.56 -11.73
N PHE A 201 -18.69 7.38 -11.16
CA PHE A 201 -20.10 7.02 -11.01
C PHE A 201 -20.97 8.07 -11.71
N SER A 202 -21.73 7.64 -12.71
CA SER A 202 -22.68 8.49 -13.46
C SER A 202 -22.06 9.78 -14.02
N GLY A 203 -20.81 9.72 -14.49
CA GLY A 203 -20.10 10.87 -15.08
C GLY A 203 -19.47 11.83 -14.05
N VAL A 204 -19.53 11.50 -12.75
CA VAL A 204 -18.79 12.18 -11.70
C VAL A 204 -17.61 11.30 -11.29
N SER A 205 -16.39 11.82 -11.48
CA SER A 205 -15.17 11.18 -11.01
C SER A 205 -14.90 11.62 -9.58
N ILE A 206 -14.82 10.66 -8.66
CA ILE A 206 -14.47 10.89 -7.26
C ILE A 206 -13.10 10.26 -7.01
N THR A 207 -12.11 11.08 -6.66
CA THR A 207 -10.83 10.58 -6.16
C THR A 207 -10.98 10.21 -4.69
N LEU A 208 -10.82 8.93 -4.37
CA LEU A 208 -10.62 8.45 -3.01
C LEU A 208 -9.15 8.54 -2.66
N THR A 209 -8.89 9.09 -1.50
CA THR A 209 -7.59 9.24 -0.87
C THR A 209 -7.64 8.62 0.54
N MET A 210 -6.47 8.42 1.16
CA MET A 210 -6.40 8.02 2.57
C MET A 210 -7.13 8.99 3.47
N GLY A 211 -7.02 10.30 3.24
CA GLY A 211 -7.69 11.32 4.04
C GLY A 211 -9.21 11.43 3.82
N THR A 212 -9.72 10.98 2.66
CA THR A 212 -11.15 11.07 2.30
C THR A 212 -11.91 9.77 2.47
N ILE A 213 -11.24 8.68 2.88
CA ILE A 213 -11.83 7.35 3.04
C ILE A 213 -13.02 7.35 4.01
N THR A 214 -13.01 8.24 5.01
CA THR A 214 -14.12 8.45 5.96
C THR A 214 -15.38 8.96 5.27
N ASN A 215 -15.23 9.89 4.34
CA ASN A 215 -16.34 10.41 3.54
C ASN A 215 -16.92 9.30 2.66
N PHE A 216 -16.07 8.42 2.11
CA PHE A 216 -16.52 7.25 1.37
C PHE A 216 -17.30 6.28 2.25
N ILE A 217 -16.83 6.01 3.46
CA ILE A 217 -17.55 5.15 4.41
C ILE A 217 -18.90 5.76 4.80
N GLY A 218 -18.94 7.08 5.08
CA GLY A 218 -20.20 7.78 5.34
C GLY A 218 -21.18 7.68 4.18
N LEU A 219 -20.66 7.76 2.94
CA LEU A 219 -21.44 7.55 1.72
C LEU A 219 -21.94 6.10 1.61
N VAL A 220 -21.08 5.11 1.80
CA VAL A 220 -21.45 3.68 1.81
C VAL A 220 -22.55 3.45 2.83
N ASN A 221 -22.40 3.92 4.06
CA ASN A 221 -23.41 3.78 5.12
C ASN A 221 -24.75 4.42 4.74
N THR A 222 -24.72 5.57 4.05
CA THR A 222 -25.94 6.19 3.51
C THR A 222 -26.58 5.32 2.42
N MET A 223 -25.76 4.72 1.56
CA MET A 223 -26.21 3.85 0.47
C MET A 223 -26.65 2.46 0.92
N LEU A 224 -26.29 1.98 2.11
CA LEU A 224 -26.70 0.66 2.62
C LEU A 224 -28.22 0.48 2.70
N ASN A 225 -28.96 1.58 2.86
CA ASN A 225 -30.43 1.57 2.87
C ASN A 225 -31.05 1.89 1.49
N SER A 226 -30.22 2.08 0.46
CA SER A 226 -30.67 2.36 -0.90
C SER A 226 -30.86 1.08 -1.71
N SER A 227 -31.72 1.14 -2.72
CA SER A 227 -31.88 0.03 -3.69
C SER A 227 -30.69 -0.11 -4.66
N LEU A 228 -29.75 0.85 -4.68
CA LEU A 228 -28.62 0.87 -5.62
C LEU A 228 -27.62 -0.26 -5.34
N LEU A 229 -27.39 -0.58 -4.07
CA LEU A 229 -26.48 -1.66 -3.68
C LEU A 229 -27.14 -3.04 -3.70
N GLY A 230 -28.45 -3.12 -3.92
CA GLY A 230 -29.21 -4.37 -3.97
C GLY A 230 -28.87 -5.31 -2.80
N ASP A 231 -28.59 -6.57 -3.13
CA ASP A 231 -28.24 -7.62 -2.18
C ASP A 231 -26.92 -7.36 -1.43
N VAL A 232 -25.99 -6.58 -1.99
CA VAL A 232 -24.76 -6.16 -1.31
C VAL A 232 -25.10 -5.29 -0.10
N GLY A 233 -25.93 -4.27 -0.31
CA GLY A 233 -26.37 -3.37 0.76
C GLY A 233 -27.14 -4.11 1.85
N VAL A 234 -28.04 -5.01 1.46
CA VAL A 234 -28.81 -5.84 2.40
C VAL A 234 -27.90 -6.75 3.22
N GLY A 235 -26.99 -7.47 2.56
CA GLY A 235 -26.07 -8.39 3.24
C GLY A 235 -25.14 -7.67 4.22
N VAL A 236 -24.56 -6.53 3.84
CA VAL A 236 -23.72 -5.71 4.73
C VAL A 236 -24.51 -5.17 5.92
N ASN A 237 -25.71 -4.64 5.69
CA ASN A 237 -26.58 -4.13 6.75
C ASN A 237 -27.00 -5.24 7.74
N ASN A 238 -27.23 -6.46 7.24
CA ASN A 238 -27.52 -7.61 8.08
C ASN A 238 -26.30 -8.00 8.93
N LEU A 239 -25.09 -8.01 8.36
CA LEU A 239 -23.85 -8.24 9.13
C LEU A 239 -23.68 -7.21 10.23
N MET A 240 -23.85 -5.92 9.93
CA MET A 240 -23.73 -4.84 10.93
C MET A 240 -24.71 -4.99 12.11
N LYS A 241 -25.86 -5.62 11.87
CA LYS A 241 -26.94 -5.80 12.86
C LYS A 241 -26.91 -7.17 13.56
N MET A 242 -25.92 -8.01 13.27
CA MET A 242 -25.79 -9.30 13.95
C MET A 242 -25.59 -9.09 15.46
N ASP A 243 -26.31 -9.88 16.26
CA ASP A 243 -26.42 -9.67 17.70
C ASP A 243 -25.22 -10.26 18.47
N LEU A 244 -24.10 -9.52 18.50
CA LEU A 244 -22.91 -9.87 19.27
C LEU A 244 -23.19 -9.95 20.77
N LYS A 245 -24.08 -9.11 21.30
CA LYS A 245 -24.45 -9.11 22.72
C LYS A 245 -25.22 -10.36 23.10
N GLY A 246 -26.16 -10.78 22.25
CA GLY A 246 -26.87 -12.05 22.39
C GLY A 246 -25.92 -13.26 22.32
N LEU A 247 -24.95 -13.24 21.41
CA LEU A 247 -23.91 -14.27 21.33
C LEU A 247 -23.04 -14.31 22.59
N ALA A 248 -22.59 -13.16 23.07
CA ALA A 248 -21.82 -13.02 24.30
C ALA A 248 -22.60 -13.46 25.55
N ALA A 249 -23.92 -13.26 25.59
CA ALA A 249 -24.78 -13.72 26.68
C ALA A 249 -25.05 -15.23 26.64
N ALA A 250 -25.06 -15.84 25.45
CA ALA A 250 -25.34 -17.26 25.25
C ALA A 250 -24.20 -18.18 25.73
N GLN A 251 -24.49 -19.48 25.81
CA GLN A 251 -23.49 -20.52 26.10
C GLN A 251 -22.98 -21.13 24.77
N PRO A 252 -21.69 -21.50 24.67
CA PRO A 252 -21.15 -22.20 23.51
C PRO A 252 -21.95 -23.47 23.18
N GLY A 253 -22.14 -23.76 21.89
CA GLY A 253 -22.96 -24.88 21.41
C GLY A 253 -24.48 -24.71 21.55
N SER A 254 -24.96 -23.56 22.02
CA SER A 254 -26.40 -23.25 22.02
C SER A 254 -26.91 -22.94 20.60
N PRO A 255 -28.23 -23.02 20.34
CA PRO A 255 -28.81 -22.64 19.05
C PRO A 255 -28.51 -21.20 18.61
N VAL A 256 -28.13 -20.32 19.55
CA VAL A 256 -27.71 -18.95 19.24
C VAL A 256 -26.40 -18.94 18.46
N TYR A 257 -25.43 -19.79 18.83
CA TYR A 257 -24.15 -19.91 18.13
C TYR A 257 -24.35 -20.48 16.71
N ASP A 258 -25.15 -21.54 16.59
CA ASP A 258 -25.42 -22.16 15.27
C ASP A 258 -26.16 -21.19 14.34
N LYS A 259 -27.12 -20.44 14.89
CA LYS A 259 -27.83 -19.40 14.14
C LYS A 259 -26.88 -18.26 13.73
N PHE A 260 -26.02 -17.79 14.64
CA PHE A 260 -25.06 -16.73 14.35
C PHE A 260 -24.11 -17.14 13.21
N ASP A 261 -23.56 -18.36 13.24
CA ASP A 261 -22.72 -18.87 12.16
C ASP A 261 -23.47 -18.98 10.83
N SER A 262 -24.68 -19.54 10.85
CA SER A 262 -25.52 -19.67 9.67
C SER A 262 -25.86 -18.31 9.06
N ASP A 263 -26.31 -17.36 9.88
CA ASP A 263 -26.66 -16.01 9.44
C ASP A 263 -25.43 -15.29 8.87
N PHE A 264 -24.27 -15.40 9.53
CA PHE A 264 -23.00 -14.85 9.04
C PHE A 264 -22.65 -15.37 7.63
N ARG A 265 -22.65 -16.70 7.46
CA ARG A 265 -22.34 -17.36 6.19
C ARG A 265 -23.33 -16.97 5.09
N ASN A 266 -24.62 -16.92 5.41
CA ASN A 266 -25.67 -16.54 4.46
C ASN A 266 -25.52 -15.08 4.02
N ASN A 267 -25.24 -14.18 4.95
CA ASN A 267 -25.02 -12.77 4.63
C ASN A 267 -23.76 -12.57 3.78
N LEU A 268 -22.65 -13.27 4.07
CA LEU A 268 -21.47 -13.23 3.21
C LEU A 268 -21.78 -13.75 1.80
N LYS A 269 -22.47 -14.89 1.66
CA LYS A 269 -22.86 -15.40 0.34
C LYS A 269 -23.74 -14.41 -0.43
N MET A 270 -24.70 -13.79 0.26
CA MET A 270 -25.54 -12.73 -0.31
C MET A 270 -24.70 -11.55 -0.83
N ILE A 271 -23.69 -11.10 -0.08
CA ILE A 271 -22.78 -10.03 -0.51
C ILE A 271 -22.04 -10.42 -1.79
N PHE A 272 -21.39 -11.59 -1.82
CA PHE A 272 -20.56 -11.98 -2.98
C PHE A 272 -21.41 -12.28 -4.23
N THR A 273 -22.60 -12.86 -4.07
CA THR A 273 -23.57 -13.02 -5.18
C THR A 273 -24.12 -11.66 -5.65
N GLY A 274 -24.38 -10.75 -4.72
CA GLY A 274 -24.80 -9.37 -5.02
C GLY A 274 -23.72 -8.60 -5.78
N LEU A 275 -22.45 -8.77 -5.41
CA LEU A 275 -21.31 -8.16 -6.10
C LEU A 275 -21.19 -8.65 -7.54
N GLU A 276 -21.34 -9.95 -7.80
CA GLU A 276 -21.39 -10.48 -9.18
C GLU A 276 -22.52 -9.82 -9.99
N SER A 277 -23.71 -9.71 -9.40
CA SER A 277 -24.88 -9.09 -10.06
C SER A 277 -24.63 -7.61 -10.36
N LEU A 278 -24.01 -6.90 -9.42
CA LEU A 278 -23.67 -5.49 -9.53
C LEU A 278 -22.63 -5.25 -10.63
N LEU A 279 -21.53 -6.01 -10.65
CA LEU A 279 -20.52 -5.92 -11.71
C LEU A 279 -21.12 -6.20 -13.08
N THR A 280 -21.94 -7.25 -13.19
CA THR A 280 -22.63 -7.59 -14.44
C THR A 280 -23.53 -6.44 -14.90
N SER A 281 -24.24 -5.80 -13.97
CA SER A 281 -25.09 -4.64 -14.28
C SER A 281 -24.30 -3.42 -14.78
N PHE A 282 -23.05 -3.29 -14.37
CA PHE A 282 -22.11 -2.27 -14.85
C PHE A 282 -21.36 -2.69 -16.13
N GLY A 283 -21.67 -3.85 -16.71
CA GLY A 283 -20.98 -4.35 -17.90
C GLY A 283 -19.56 -4.84 -17.64
N MET A 284 -19.20 -5.06 -16.38
CA MET A 284 -17.90 -5.61 -15.96
C MET A 284 -17.96 -7.13 -15.86
N SER A 285 -16.84 -7.81 -16.11
CA SER A 285 -16.73 -9.26 -15.93
C SER A 285 -16.81 -9.59 -14.42
N PRO A 286 -17.67 -10.56 -14.02
CA PRO A 286 -17.69 -11.05 -12.64
C PRO A 286 -16.60 -12.09 -12.34
N ILE A 287 -15.72 -12.38 -13.32
CA ILE A 287 -14.59 -13.29 -13.17
C ILE A 287 -13.37 -12.47 -12.76
N ILE A 288 -12.74 -12.90 -11.67
CA ILE A 288 -11.45 -12.39 -11.21
C ILE A 288 -10.35 -13.41 -11.55
N THR A 289 -9.17 -12.89 -11.87
CA THR A 289 -7.98 -13.71 -12.10
C THR A 289 -7.07 -13.58 -10.89
N LEU A 290 -6.85 -14.68 -10.18
CA LEU A 290 -5.95 -14.76 -9.04
C LEU A 290 -4.58 -15.28 -9.52
N PRO A 291 -3.45 -14.66 -9.09
CA PRO A 291 -2.14 -15.17 -9.43
C PRO A 291 -1.90 -16.53 -8.74
N SER A 292 -1.36 -17.51 -9.46
CA SER A 292 -0.89 -18.74 -8.81
C SER A 292 0.47 -18.48 -8.17
N MET A 293 0.65 -18.89 -6.92
CA MET A 293 1.89 -18.67 -6.16
C MET A 293 2.92 -19.78 -6.32
N GLY A 294 2.59 -20.86 -7.05
CA GLY A 294 3.52 -21.94 -7.38
C GLY A 294 4.31 -21.63 -8.65
N GLU A 295 5.63 -21.85 -8.64
CA GLU A 295 6.47 -21.66 -9.83
C GLU A 295 5.91 -22.47 -11.03
N GLY A 296 5.60 -21.78 -12.14
CA GLY A 296 5.14 -22.41 -13.38
C GLY A 296 3.65 -22.76 -13.45
N LYS A 297 2.82 -22.31 -12.51
CA LYS A 297 1.36 -22.54 -12.55
C LYS A 297 0.60 -21.41 -13.24
N GLU A 298 -0.44 -21.77 -13.99
CA GLU A 298 -1.34 -20.81 -14.63
C GLU A 298 -2.18 -20.05 -13.58
N PRO A 299 -2.51 -18.77 -13.85
CA PRO A 299 -3.44 -18.01 -13.01
C PRO A 299 -4.80 -18.69 -12.88
N ILE A 300 -5.45 -18.50 -11.73
CA ILE A 300 -6.74 -19.12 -11.42
C ILE A 300 -7.85 -18.13 -11.78
N GLU A 301 -8.71 -18.49 -12.72
CA GLU A 301 -9.92 -17.73 -13.04
C GLU A 301 -11.10 -18.22 -12.21
N LEU A 302 -11.78 -17.30 -11.53
CA LEU A 302 -12.87 -17.65 -10.63
C LEU A 302 -13.95 -16.56 -10.61
N LYS A 303 -15.21 -16.96 -10.51
CA LYS A 303 -16.31 -16.00 -10.30
C LYS A 303 -16.29 -15.46 -8.89
N ILE A 304 -16.59 -14.18 -8.71
CA ILE A 304 -16.65 -13.57 -7.37
C ILE A 304 -17.60 -14.33 -6.42
N SER A 305 -18.73 -14.82 -6.91
CA SER A 305 -19.67 -15.60 -6.09
C SER A 305 -19.11 -16.94 -5.60
N GLU A 306 -18.09 -17.49 -6.27
CA GLU A 306 -17.44 -18.75 -5.92
C GLU A 306 -16.27 -18.53 -4.93
N LEU A 307 -15.85 -17.28 -4.69
CA LEU A 307 -14.64 -16.95 -3.94
C LEU A 307 -14.68 -17.44 -2.49
N LEU A 308 -15.86 -17.44 -1.89
CA LEU A 308 -16.09 -17.92 -0.54
C LEU A 308 -15.91 -19.44 -0.42
N ASP A 309 -16.26 -20.20 -1.45
CA ASP A 309 -16.19 -21.66 -1.46
C ASP A 309 -14.87 -22.20 -2.06
N PHE A 310 -14.01 -21.31 -2.54
CA PHE A 310 -12.69 -21.63 -3.08
C PHE A 310 -11.73 -22.20 -2.02
N ASN A 311 -10.95 -23.22 -2.40
CA ASN A 311 -9.96 -23.85 -1.54
C ASN A 311 -8.65 -23.06 -1.56
N ILE A 312 -8.33 -22.40 -0.45
CA ILE A 312 -7.17 -21.51 -0.34
C ILE A 312 -5.85 -22.27 -0.51
N LEU A 313 -5.79 -23.57 -0.21
CA LEU A 313 -4.58 -24.37 -0.37
C LEU A 313 -4.13 -24.48 -1.83
N ASP A 314 -5.08 -24.43 -2.77
CA ASP A 314 -4.81 -24.52 -4.20
C ASP A 314 -4.07 -23.27 -4.71
N LEU A 315 -4.33 -22.10 -4.11
CA LEU A 315 -3.66 -20.85 -4.45
C LEU A 315 -2.19 -20.83 -4.02
N VAL A 316 -1.92 -21.33 -2.81
CA VAL A 316 -0.60 -21.28 -2.17
C VAL A 316 0.29 -22.49 -2.45
N ASP A 317 -0.24 -23.42 -3.27
CA ASP A 317 0.37 -24.71 -3.60
C ASP A 317 0.91 -25.42 -2.36
N PHE A 318 0.04 -25.59 -1.36
CA PHE A 318 0.42 -26.19 -0.09
C PHE A 318 -0.23 -27.54 0.09
N ASN A 319 0.60 -28.57 0.21
CA ASN A 319 0.17 -29.91 0.57
C ASN A 319 0.60 -30.21 2.02
N VAL A 320 -0.38 -30.45 2.89
CA VAL A 320 -0.13 -30.69 4.33
C VAL A 320 0.74 -31.93 4.53
N SER A 321 0.64 -32.92 3.63
CA SER A 321 1.46 -34.13 3.72
C SER A 321 2.96 -33.87 3.54
N ASP A 322 3.36 -32.72 3.00
CA ASP A 322 4.77 -32.33 2.91
C ASP A 322 5.39 -32.06 4.29
N MET A 323 4.57 -31.88 5.33
CA MET A 323 5.03 -31.75 6.72
C MET A 323 5.31 -33.11 7.38
N ASN A 324 4.90 -34.21 6.77
CA ASN A 324 5.17 -35.55 7.29
C ASN A 324 6.65 -35.86 7.09
N THR A 325 7.36 -36.21 8.16
CA THR A 325 8.80 -36.45 8.10
C THR A 325 9.22 -37.59 9.02
N GLU A 326 10.31 -38.23 8.64
CA GLU A 326 11.03 -39.22 9.44
C GLU A 326 12.46 -38.71 9.63
N MET A 327 12.93 -38.67 10.87
CA MET A 327 14.26 -38.17 11.22
C MET A 327 14.94 -39.07 12.23
N ASP A 328 16.26 -39.21 12.13
CA ASP A 328 17.08 -39.86 13.14
C ASP A 328 17.85 -38.80 13.94
N SER A 329 17.66 -38.76 15.26
CA SER A 329 18.33 -37.81 16.15
C SER A 329 18.72 -38.46 17.48
N ASN A 330 19.99 -38.32 17.87
CA ASN A 330 20.53 -38.81 19.14
C ASN A 330 20.19 -40.28 19.45
N GLY A 331 20.23 -41.12 18.41
CA GLY A 331 19.92 -42.55 18.48
C GLY A 331 18.45 -42.85 18.77
N ALA A 332 17.54 -41.92 18.46
CA ALA A 332 16.11 -42.15 18.37
C ALA A 332 15.63 -41.88 16.93
N HIS A 333 14.75 -42.73 16.41
CA HIS A 333 14.02 -42.47 15.16
C HIS A 333 12.75 -41.70 15.51
N ILE A 334 12.41 -40.62 14.82
CA ILE A 334 11.25 -39.79 15.10
C ILE A 334 10.40 -39.70 13.84
N THR A 335 9.11 -39.98 13.97
CA THR A 335 8.11 -39.81 12.91
C THR A 335 7.18 -38.67 13.29
N ILE A 336 7.00 -37.73 12.38
CA ILE A 336 6.02 -36.63 12.48
C ILE A 336 4.94 -36.87 11.43
N LYS A 337 3.68 -36.84 11.86
CA LYS A 337 2.52 -36.82 10.98
C LYS A 337 1.67 -35.59 11.29
N ALA A 338 1.31 -34.84 10.26
CA ALA A 338 0.43 -33.69 10.36
C ALA A 338 -0.83 -33.91 9.51
N GLU A 339 -1.96 -33.49 10.05
CA GLU A 339 -3.24 -33.47 9.34
C GLU A 339 -3.87 -32.08 9.46
N MET A 340 -4.52 -31.65 8.37
CA MET A 340 -5.33 -30.44 8.37
C MET A 340 -6.63 -30.70 7.62
N LEU A 341 -7.75 -30.35 8.25
CA LEU A 341 -9.09 -30.57 7.74
C LEU A 341 -9.95 -29.32 7.87
N SER A 342 -10.92 -29.15 6.96
CA SER A 342 -12.08 -28.28 7.16
C SER A 342 -13.35 -29.12 7.16
N ARG A 343 -14.11 -29.06 8.24
CA ARG A 343 -15.41 -29.73 8.43
C ARG A 343 -15.36 -31.22 8.05
N GLY A 344 -14.33 -31.90 8.55
CA GLY A 344 -14.07 -33.32 8.31
C GLY A 344 -13.52 -33.67 6.92
N LYS A 345 -13.21 -32.68 6.06
CA LYS A 345 -12.61 -32.92 4.74
C LYS A 345 -11.11 -32.62 4.77
N GLU A 346 -10.33 -33.64 4.45
CA GLU A 346 -8.86 -33.54 4.34
C GLU A 346 -8.45 -32.59 3.19
N ASN A 347 -7.32 -31.89 3.38
CA ASN A 347 -6.71 -31.00 2.39
C ASN A 347 -7.67 -29.96 1.78
N THR A 348 -8.70 -29.57 2.53
CA THR A 348 -9.68 -28.56 2.12
C THR A 348 -9.68 -27.43 3.14
N LEU A 349 -9.55 -26.18 2.68
CA LEU A 349 -9.67 -24.99 3.51
C LEU A 349 -10.37 -23.88 2.72
N ARG A 350 -11.67 -23.72 2.94
CA ARG A 350 -12.47 -22.71 2.23
C ARG A 350 -12.35 -21.35 2.90
N LEU A 351 -12.38 -20.28 2.09
CA LEU A 351 -12.37 -18.91 2.61
C LEU A 351 -13.52 -18.65 3.59
N ILE A 352 -14.72 -19.14 3.29
CA ILE A 352 -15.89 -18.97 4.17
C ILE A 352 -15.71 -19.66 5.53
N ASP A 353 -14.97 -20.76 5.60
CA ASP A 353 -14.72 -21.48 6.85
C ASP A 353 -13.74 -20.71 7.73
N ILE A 354 -12.70 -20.12 7.11
CA ILE A 354 -11.78 -19.19 7.77
C ILE A 354 -12.51 -17.95 8.30
N LEU A 355 -13.34 -17.31 7.48
CA LEU A 355 -14.08 -16.11 7.89
C LEU A 355 -15.10 -16.42 8.99
N SER A 356 -15.76 -17.58 8.91
CA SER A 356 -16.69 -18.08 9.92
C SER A 356 -16.01 -18.29 11.27
N ASN A 357 -14.76 -18.76 11.28
CA ASN A 357 -13.97 -18.93 12.50
C ASN A 357 -13.81 -17.62 13.29
N VAL A 358 -13.70 -16.48 12.59
CA VAL A 358 -13.55 -15.13 13.15
C VAL A 358 -14.83 -14.29 13.05
N ALA A 359 -16.00 -14.91 12.84
CA ALA A 359 -17.25 -14.20 12.59
C ALA A 359 -17.55 -13.10 13.64
N PRO A 360 -17.39 -13.30 14.95
CA PRO A 360 -17.62 -12.24 15.93
C PRO A 360 -16.71 -11.02 15.72
N ASN A 361 -15.43 -11.24 15.41
CA ASN A 361 -14.46 -10.17 15.15
C ASN A 361 -14.80 -9.41 13.86
N VAL A 362 -15.17 -10.13 12.80
CA VAL A 362 -15.59 -9.52 11.52
C VAL A 362 -16.84 -8.67 11.72
N VAL A 363 -17.84 -9.18 12.42
CA VAL A 363 -19.08 -8.44 12.73
C VAL A 363 -18.76 -7.19 13.56
N HIS A 364 -17.90 -7.30 14.58
CA HIS A 364 -17.45 -6.17 15.39
C HIS A 364 -16.82 -5.09 14.51
N LEU A 365 -15.82 -5.46 13.71
CA LEU A 365 -15.12 -4.53 12.82
C LEU A 365 -16.08 -3.88 11.80
N VAL A 366 -16.91 -4.67 11.12
CA VAL A 366 -17.88 -4.14 10.14
C VAL A 366 -18.88 -3.18 10.82
N SER A 367 -19.40 -3.53 11.99
CA SER A 367 -20.34 -2.67 12.73
C SER A 367 -19.69 -1.37 13.22
N LYS A 368 -18.42 -1.42 13.67
CA LYS A 368 -17.67 -0.27 14.15
C LYS A 368 -17.25 0.65 13.02
N PHE A 369 -16.59 0.11 11.99
CA PHE A 369 -16.03 0.90 10.90
C PHE A 369 -17.07 1.35 9.88
N LEU A 370 -18.28 0.79 9.83
CA LEU A 370 -19.36 1.37 9.03
C LEU A 370 -20.28 2.31 9.84
N ASN A 371 -20.00 2.51 11.14
CA ASN A 371 -20.71 3.48 11.96
C ASN A 371 -20.07 4.88 11.83
N PRO A 372 -20.82 5.92 11.37
CA PRO A 372 -20.32 7.29 11.28
C PRO A 372 -19.82 7.85 12.62
N ASP A 373 -20.41 7.45 13.75
CA ASP A 373 -20.03 7.95 15.08
C ASP A 373 -18.59 7.58 15.44
N THR A 374 -18.06 6.48 14.90
CA THR A 374 -16.66 6.03 15.10
C THR A 374 -15.65 7.05 14.60
N TYR A 375 -16.05 7.89 13.63
CA TYR A 375 -15.20 8.90 13.02
C TYR A 375 -15.41 10.30 13.60
N ASN A 376 -16.35 10.46 14.54
CA ASN A 376 -16.66 11.74 15.14
C ASN A 376 -15.70 12.06 16.30
N PRO A 377 -14.84 13.10 16.19
CA PRO A 377 -13.93 13.49 17.26
C PRO A 377 -14.64 13.87 18.56
N ASP A 378 -15.85 14.45 18.49
CA ASP A 378 -16.64 14.85 19.67
C ASP A 378 -17.11 13.63 20.49
N LEU A 379 -17.18 12.45 19.86
CA LEU A 379 -17.50 11.18 20.50
C LEU A 379 -16.24 10.36 20.84
N GLY A 380 -15.06 10.98 20.71
CA GLY A 380 -13.76 10.35 20.97
C GLY A 380 -13.22 9.51 19.80
N GLY A 381 -13.87 9.58 18.63
CA GLY A 381 -13.48 8.92 17.38
C GLY A 381 -12.33 9.61 16.64
N SER A 382 -11.99 9.08 15.46
CA SER A 382 -10.92 9.61 14.60
C SER A 382 -11.24 9.35 13.13
N GLY A 383 -10.95 10.30 12.23
CA GLY A 383 -11.06 10.03 10.80
C GLY A 383 -9.90 9.21 10.24
N ASN A 384 -8.86 8.97 11.05
CA ASN A 384 -7.73 8.13 10.65
C ASN A 384 -8.08 6.65 10.84
N ILE A 385 -8.54 6.00 9.76
CA ILE A 385 -8.99 4.61 9.79
C ILE A 385 -7.86 3.64 10.14
N LEU A 386 -6.67 3.89 9.60
CA LEU A 386 -5.50 3.06 9.87
C LEU A 386 -5.17 3.09 11.37
N PHE A 387 -5.17 4.28 11.97
CA PHE A 387 -4.99 4.45 13.41
C PHE A 387 -6.07 3.71 14.20
N LEU A 388 -7.35 3.87 13.85
CA LEU A 388 -8.46 3.22 14.57
C LEU A 388 -8.40 1.69 14.47
N LEU A 389 -8.00 1.14 13.31
CA LEU A 389 -7.83 -0.30 13.14
C LEU A 389 -6.67 -0.83 13.97
N LEU A 390 -5.52 -0.15 13.94
CA LEU A 390 -4.39 -0.48 14.80
C LEU A 390 -4.79 -0.42 16.27
N GLN A 391 -5.49 0.64 16.67
CA GLN A 391 -5.99 0.79 18.03
C GLN A 391 -6.90 -0.38 18.42
N ASP A 392 -7.94 -0.70 17.64
CA ASP A 392 -8.88 -1.79 17.95
C ASP A 392 -8.21 -3.18 18.04
N LEU A 393 -7.18 -3.42 17.24
CA LEU A 393 -6.44 -4.68 17.26
C LEU A 393 -5.45 -4.77 18.42
N ILE A 394 -4.77 -3.68 18.75
CA ILE A 394 -3.65 -3.66 19.70
C ILE A 394 -4.12 -3.47 21.15
N THR A 395 -5.18 -2.70 21.36
CA THR A 395 -5.72 -2.45 22.70
C THR A 395 -6.54 -3.63 23.22
N GLU A 396 -7.05 -3.50 24.45
CA GLU A 396 -7.94 -4.47 25.08
C GLU A 396 -9.13 -4.82 24.18
N MET A 397 -9.53 -6.10 24.21
CA MET A 397 -10.70 -6.59 23.49
C MET A 397 -11.97 -5.80 23.85
N SER A 398 -12.91 -5.68 22.90
CA SER A 398 -14.23 -5.17 23.23
C SER A 398 -14.92 -6.09 24.25
N PRO A 399 -15.79 -5.57 25.15
CA PRO A 399 -16.41 -6.37 26.21
C PRO A 399 -17.17 -7.60 25.71
N GLU A 400 -17.84 -7.48 24.55
CA GLU A 400 -18.53 -8.59 23.92
C GLU A 400 -17.54 -9.67 23.44
N LEU A 401 -16.45 -9.29 22.76
CA LEU A 401 -15.44 -10.23 22.28
C LEU A 401 -14.67 -10.88 23.42
N GLU A 402 -14.35 -10.13 24.47
CA GLU A 402 -13.72 -10.65 25.69
C GLU A 402 -14.62 -11.71 26.35
N THR A 403 -15.92 -11.40 26.51
CA THR A 403 -16.88 -12.35 27.10
C THR A 403 -17.00 -13.63 26.27
N ILE A 404 -17.04 -13.51 24.93
CA ILE A 404 -17.05 -14.65 24.03
C ILE A 404 -15.76 -15.45 24.17
N ASN A 405 -14.60 -14.78 24.16
CA ASN A 405 -13.30 -15.44 24.27
C ASN A 405 -13.20 -16.23 25.57
N ASN A 406 -13.48 -15.60 26.71
CA ASN A 406 -13.40 -16.20 28.03
C ASN A 406 -14.27 -17.47 28.10
N LYS A 407 -15.55 -17.39 27.72
CA LYS A 407 -16.43 -18.57 27.71
C LYS A 407 -15.92 -19.74 26.86
N ASN A 408 -15.22 -19.45 25.77
CA ASN A 408 -14.73 -20.45 24.84
C ASN A 408 -13.30 -20.92 25.12
N ASN A 409 -12.53 -20.19 25.94
CA ASN A 409 -11.08 -20.41 26.10
C ASN A 409 -10.56 -20.26 27.54
N ASP A 410 -11.40 -20.00 28.55
CA ASP A 410 -10.97 -19.83 29.96
C ASP A 410 -10.17 -21.02 30.51
N ASP A 411 -10.41 -22.21 29.97
CA ASP A 411 -9.72 -23.46 30.29
C ASP A 411 -8.43 -23.70 29.48
N ASN A 412 -8.14 -22.85 28.48
CA ASN A 412 -6.97 -22.97 27.61
C ASN A 412 -5.85 -22.01 28.02
N ALA A 413 -4.65 -22.56 28.24
CA ALA A 413 -3.50 -21.79 28.75
C ALA A 413 -3.08 -20.62 27.84
N SER A 414 -3.11 -20.80 26.52
CA SER A 414 -2.80 -19.75 25.55
C SER A 414 -3.99 -18.83 25.31
N ALA A 415 -5.11 -19.39 24.85
CA ALA A 415 -6.25 -18.61 24.37
C ALA A 415 -7.04 -17.92 25.50
N GLY A 416 -7.02 -18.48 26.72
CA GLY A 416 -7.56 -17.83 27.92
C GLY A 416 -6.67 -16.70 28.46
N ALA A 417 -5.42 -16.64 28.03
CA ALA A 417 -4.50 -15.55 28.36
C ALA A 417 -4.52 -14.41 27.33
N ALA A 418 -5.35 -14.51 26.29
CA ALA A 418 -5.60 -13.47 25.29
C ALA A 418 -6.10 -12.18 25.95
N ARG A 419 -5.59 -11.02 25.51
CA ARG A 419 -5.99 -9.72 26.07
C ARG A 419 -6.39 -8.69 25.02
N SER A 420 -5.87 -8.80 23.80
CA SER A 420 -6.10 -7.81 22.74
C SER A 420 -7.12 -8.25 21.70
N GLY A 421 -7.68 -7.29 20.95
CA GLY A 421 -8.54 -7.58 19.80
C GLY A 421 -7.85 -8.50 18.78
N LEU A 422 -6.53 -8.37 18.64
CA LEU A 422 -5.69 -9.20 17.80
C LEU A 422 -5.56 -10.64 18.32
N ASP A 423 -5.39 -10.83 19.63
CA ASP A 423 -5.41 -12.19 20.21
C ASP A 423 -6.74 -12.88 19.93
N SER A 424 -7.86 -12.18 20.17
CA SER A 424 -9.21 -12.68 19.88
C SER A 424 -9.33 -13.15 18.44
N LEU A 425 -8.92 -12.29 17.49
CA LEU A 425 -8.98 -12.57 16.07
C LEU A 425 -8.14 -13.79 15.70
N LEU A 426 -6.90 -13.87 16.18
CA LEU A 426 -5.96 -14.93 15.82
C LEU A 426 -6.31 -16.27 16.47
N PHE A 427 -6.75 -16.29 17.72
CA PHE A 427 -7.22 -17.53 18.35
C PHE A 427 -8.54 -18.01 17.76
N ASN A 428 -9.48 -17.10 17.49
CA ASN A 428 -10.72 -17.47 16.80
C ASN A 428 -10.44 -17.96 15.38
N PHE A 429 -9.47 -17.38 14.67
CA PHE A 429 -9.02 -17.88 13.36
C PHE A 429 -8.52 -19.32 13.45
N LEU A 430 -7.67 -19.62 14.43
CA LEU A 430 -7.03 -20.94 14.59
C LEU A 430 -7.97 -22.01 15.12
N LEU A 431 -8.75 -21.68 16.15
CA LEU A 431 -9.57 -22.64 16.91
C LEU A 431 -11.07 -22.53 16.60
N GLY A 432 -11.53 -21.43 16.04
CA GLY A 432 -12.96 -21.10 15.96
C GLY A 432 -13.51 -20.58 17.29
N TYR A 433 -14.44 -19.63 17.20
CA TYR A 433 -15.06 -18.99 18.37
C TYR A 433 -16.08 -19.86 19.13
N ASN A 434 -16.48 -21.03 18.60
CA ASN A 434 -17.40 -21.96 19.25
C ASN A 434 -16.67 -23.23 19.69
N LYS A 435 -16.31 -23.33 20.96
CA LYS A 435 -15.48 -24.45 21.46
C LYS A 435 -16.08 -25.84 21.25
N VAL A 436 -17.41 -25.95 21.19
CA VAL A 436 -18.10 -27.24 20.99
C VAL A 436 -17.97 -27.76 19.55
N ASN A 437 -17.60 -26.91 18.61
CA ASN A 437 -17.41 -27.27 17.21
C ASN A 437 -15.95 -27.56 16.84
N ARG A 438 -15.03 -27.62 17.81
CA ARG A 438 -13.59 -27.84 17.58
C ARG A 438 -13.19 -29.30 17.31
N THR A 439 -14.17 -30.19 17.22
CA THR A 439 -13.92 -31.59 16.87
C THR A 439 -13.54 -31.75 15.39
N ARG A 440 -12.81 -32.81 15.08
CA ARG A 440 -12.31 -33.12 13.73
C ARG A 440 -13.39 -33.03 12.63
N GLU A 441 -14.63 -33.45 12.94
CA GLU A 441 -15.74 -33.47 11.98
C GLU A 441 -16.41 -32.10 11.78
N LYS A 442 -16.33 -31.22 12.78
CA LYS A 442 -17.11 -29.97 12.83
C LYS A 442 -16.26 -28.72 12.66
N ALA A 443 -14.99 -28.77 13.01
CA ALA A 443 -14.12 -27.61 13.02
C ALA A 443 -13.94 -27.08 11.60
N ASN A 444 -14.06 -25.76 11.44
CA ASN A 444 -13.76 -25.08 10.18
C ASN A 444 -12.28 -25.17 9.80
N LEU A 445 -11.43 -25.27 10.82
CA LEU A 445 -10.01 -25.58 10.70
C LEU A 445 -9.66 -26.54 11.84
N TYR A 446 -9.32 -27.77 11.50
CA TYR A 446 -8.76 -28.74 12.42
C TYR A 446 -7.32 -28.97 12.03
N PHE A 447 -6.42 -28.86 12.99
CA PHE A 447 -5.02 -29.19 12.81
C PHE A 447 -4.61 -30.20 13.88
N TYR A 448 -3.87 -31.22 13.46
CA TYR A 448 -3.46 -32.31 14.31
C TYR A 448 -2.03 -32.74 13.99
N ILE A 449 -1.26 -33.00 15.05
CA ILE A 449 0.12 -33.49 14.97
C ILE A 449 0.24 -34.76 15.81
N ASP A 450 0.84 -35.77 15.19
CA ASP A 450 1.39 -36.94 15.86
C ASP A 450 2.92 -36.90 15.76
N LEU A 451 3.60 -36.98 16.90
CA LEU A 451 5.04 -37.13 17.00
C LEU A 451 5.36 -38.37 17.82
N THR A 452 5.92 -39.37 17.15
CA THR A 452 6.31 -40.64 17.76
C THR A 452 7.82 -40.82 17.67
N ALA A 453 8.47 -41.16 18.78
CA ALA A 453 9.90 -41.46 18.85
C ALA A 453 10.14 -42.94 19.16
N PHE A 454 11.18 -43.54 18.57
CA PHE A 454 11.62 -44.91 18.80
C PHE A 454 13.04 -44.87 19.35
N LYS A 455 13.26 -45.49 20.51
CA LYS A 455 14.57 -45.49 21.17
C LYS A 455 14.95 -46.90 21.64
N ASP A 456 16.14 -47.33 21.25
CA ASP A 456 16.74 -48.53 21.83
C ASP A 456 17.24 -48.23 23.26
N ILE A 457 16.71 -48.97 24.23
CA ILE A 457 17.07 -48.92 25.63
C ILE A 457 17.52 -50.32 26.01
N SER A 458 18.82 -50.50 26.28
CA SER A 458 19.57 -51.66 26.84
C SER A 458 19.06 -53.11 26.64
N LEU A 459 17.77 -53.38 26.84
CA LEU A 459 17.08 -54.66 26.82
C LEU A 459 15.84 -54.66 25.89
N GLY A 460 15.67 -53.65 25.04
CA GLY A 460 14.53 -53.51 24.13
C GLY A 460 14.45 -52.20 23.36
N THR A 461 13.41 -52.02 22.54
CA THR A 461 13.08 -50.75 21.88
C THR A 461 11.80 -50.18 22.50
N ALA A 462 11.83 -48.91 22.92
CA ALA A 462 10.66 -48.18 23.35
C ALA A 462 10.14 -47.28 22.22
N THR A 463 8.89 -47.48 21.83
CA THR A 463 8.13 -46.54 20.99
C THR A 463 7.37 -45.62 21.92
N ILE A 464 7.64 -44.33 21.88
CA ILE A 464 7.12 -43.29 22.77
C ILE A 464 6.31 -42.31 21.91
N LYS A 465 5.01 -42.18 22.18
CA LYS A 465 4.19 -41.11 21.60
C LYS A 465 4.42 -39.84 22.40
N LEU A 466 5.15 -38.89 21.82
CA LEU A 466 5.57 -37.66 22.49
C LEU A 466 4.51 -36.56 22.35
N LEU A 467 3.88 -36.46 21.18
CA LEU A 467 2.75 -35.55 20.94
C LEU A 467 1.69 -36.30 20.16
N HIS A 468 0.45 -36.25 20.62
CA HIS A 468 -0.71 -36.80 19.92
C HIS A 468 -1.86 -35.84 20.19
N TYR A 469 -1.77 -34.66 19.58
CA TYR A 469 -2.60 -33.53 19.97
C TYR A 469 -3.13 -32.81 18.75
N ASN A 470 -4.38 -32.41 18.84
CA ASN A 470 -4.89 -31.34 17.99
C ASN A 470 -4.41 -29.97 18.49
N LEU A 471 -4.61 -28.92 17.68
CA LEU A 471 -4.15 -27.58 18.01
C LEU A 471 -4.73 -27.04 19.34
N GLU A 472 -5.99 -27.32 19.64
CA GLU A 472 -6.62 -26.89 20.90
C GLU A 472 -5.93 -27.53 22.10
N GLU A 473 -5.69 -28.84 22.05
CA GLU A 473 -5.00 -29.58 23.10
C GLU A 473 -3.55 -29.12 23.27
N LEU A 474 -2.85 -28.85 22.16
CA LEU A 474 -1.49 -28.32 22.19
C LEU A 474 -1.43 -26.96 22.89
N LEU A 475 -2.39 -26.07 22.59
CA LEU A 475 -2.49 -24.73 23.20
C LEU A 475 -2.88 -24.74 24.68
N ASN A 476 -3.34 -25.87 25.23
CA ASN A 476 -3.46 -26.07 26.68
C ASN A 476 -2.11 -26.30 27.36
N LEU A 477 -1.10 -26.77 26.61
CA LEU A 477 0.20 -27.18 27.12
C LEU A 477 1.28 -26.13 26.90
N ILE A 478 1.14 -25.34 25.82
CA ILE A 478 2.02 -24.23 25.50
C ILE A 478 1.32 -22.89 25.79
N THR A 479 2.09 -21.86 26.14
CA THR A 479 1.61 -20.48 26.28
C THR A 479 2.19 -19.65 25.13
N LEU A 480 1.41 -19.53 24.06
CA LEU A 480 1.70 -18.66 22.92
C LEU A 480 0.69 -17.51 22.93
N ARG A 481 1.13 -16.27 22.75
CA ARG A 481 0.24 -15.11 22.62
C ARG A 481 0.50 -14.42 21.28
N PRO A 482 -0.28 -14.74 20.23
CA PRO A 482 -0.08 -14.18 18.91
C PRO A 482 -0.11 -12.65 18.88
N GLY A 483 -0.93 -12.02 19.73
CA GLY A 483 -0.97 -10.57 19.89
C GLY A 483 0.36 -9.99 20.38
N GLU A 484 1.01 -10.62 21.36
CA GLU A 484 2.34 -10.19 21.84
C GLU A 484 3.41 -10.33 20.75
N ILE A 485 3.34 -11.38 19.92
CA ILE A 485 4.26 -11.60 18.80
C ILE A 485 4.13 -10.45 17.80
N VAL A 486 2.92 -10.16 17.36
CA VAL A 486 2.66 -9.08 16.40
C VAL A 486 2.98 -7.72 17.01
N MET A 487 2.70 -7.51 18.29
CA MET A 487 3.05 -6.27 18.99
C MET A 487 4.54 -6.03 19.05
N LYS A 488 5.37 -7.07 19.23
CA LYS A 488 6.83 -6.93 19.14
C LYS A 488 7.26 -6.44 17.75
N ILE A 489 6.64 -6.97 16.69
CA ILE A 489 6.90 -6.55 15.30
C ILE A 489 6.47 -5.09 15.08
N ILE A 490 5.23 -4.74 15.47
CA ILE A 490 4.69 -3.38 15.35
C ILE A 490 5.53 -2.39 16.16
N ASN A 491 5.95 -2.76 17.37
CA ASN A 491 6.79 -1.89 18.19
C ASN A 491 8.14 -1.61 17.57
N LYS A 492 8.65 -2.51 16.73
CA LYS A 492 9.89 -2.29 16.03
C LYS A 492 9.79 -1.20 14.97
N LEU A 493 8.60 -0.95 14.41
CA LEU A 493 8.31 0.22 13.57
C LEU A 493 8.59 1.55 14.29
N PHE A 494 8.42 1.58 15.61
CA PHE A 494 8.45 2.79 16.42
C PHE A 494 9.62 2.84 17.41
N ASP A 495 10.44 1.79 17.48
CA ASP A 495 11.62 1.70 18.34
C ASP A 495 12.88 1.93 17.51
N LEU A 496 13.32 3.19 17.50
CA LEU A 496 14.43 3.68 16.68
C LEU A 496 15.78 3.55 17.39
N GLU A 497 15.86 2.76 18.47
CA GLU A 497 17.11 2.41 19.18
C GLU A 497 17.92 3.62 19.66
N GLY A 498 17.22 4.70 20.04
CA GLY A 498 17.83 5.94 20.53
C GLY A 498 18.04 7.02 19.46
N GLU A 499 17.72 6.74 18.19
CA GLU A 499 17.65 7.74 17.14
C GLU A 499 16.34 8.55 17.27
N SER A 500 16.36 9.82 16.84
CA SER A 500 15.17 10.68 16.79
C SER A 500 14.34 10.47 15.52
N TYR A 501 14.87 9.74 14.54
CA TYR A 501 14.32 9.51 13.22
C TYR A 501 15.09 8.38 12.52
N LEU A 502 14.54 7.84 11.43
CA LEU A 502 15.21 6.84 10.59
C LEU A 502 15.53 7.40 9.21
N ASP A 503 16.64 6.93 8.64
CA ASP A 503 16.92 7.05 7.20
C ASP A 503 15.90 6.20 6.41
N LEU A 504 15.45 6.73 5.28
CA LEU A 504 14.49 6.06 4.40
C LEU A 504 14.92 4.64 4.00
N ASN A 505 16.22 4.40 3.83
CA ASN A 505 16.79 3.12 3.44
C ASN A 505 17.07 2.17 4.62
N LYS A 506 17.02 2.67 5.87
CA LYS A 506 17.26 1.83 7.04
C LYS A 506 16.07 0.89 7.23
N PRO A 507 16.28 -0.44 7.28
CA PRO A 507 15.20 -1.36 7.61
C PRO A 507 14.69 -1.07 9.02
N PHE A 508 13.38 -0.91 9.17
CA PHE A 508 12.74 -0.76 10.48
C PHE A 508 12.21 -2.10 11.02
N ILE A 509 12.11 -3.11 10.15
CA ILE A 509 11.81 -4.49 10.49
C ILE A 509 12.74 -5.38 9.66
N SER A 510 13.41 -6.36 10.28
CA SER A 510 14.18 -7.39 9.58
C SER A 510 14.11 -8.74 10.29
N GLY A 511 14.14 -9.83 9.51
CA GLY A 511 14.32 -11.18 10.07
C GLY A 511 15.70 -11.39 10.72
N GLU A 512 16.67 -10.51 10.46
CA GLU A 512 18.01 -10.53 11.06
C GLU A 512 18.04 -9.93 12.48
N ASP A 513 16.95 -9.29 12.92
CA ASP A 513 16.84 -8.65 14.24
C ASP A 513 16.90 -9.67 15.39
N ASN A 514 16.76 -10.98 15.08
CA ASN A 514 16.81 -12.09 16.03
C ASN A 514 15.92 -11.85 17.27
N MET A 515 14.71 -11.36 17.02
CA MET A 515 13.76 -11.00 18.06
C MET A 515 13.36 -12.24 18.87
N GLN A 516 13.29 -12.09 20.19
CA GLN A 516 12.73 -13.12 21.07
C GLN A 516 11.23 -12.92 21.23
N PHE A 517 10.45 -13.80 20.60
CA PHE A 517 9.00 -13.82 20.64
C PHE A 517 8.47 -14.64 21.80
N VAL A 518 9.04 -15.83 22.00
CA VAL A 518 8.70 -16.78 23.07
C VAL A 518 9.89 -16.98 24.02
N ASP A 519 9.61 -17.22 25.31
CA ASP A 519 10.60 -17.33 26.37
C ASP A 519 10.64 -18.74 27.01
N GLY A 520 11.46 -18.88 28.06
CA GLY A 520 11.63 -20.12 28.84
C GLY A 520 10.37 -20.65 29.54
N ASN A 521 9.27 -19.88 29.56
CA ASN A 521 8.00 -20.25 30.17
C ASN A 521 6.98 -20.78 29.15
N LEU A 522 7.35 -20.90 27.87
CA LEU A 522 6.48 -21.40 26.80
C LEU A 522 5.75 -22.70 27.17
N ILE A 523 6.44 -23.64 27.83
CA ILE A 523 5.85 -24.86 28.38
C ILE A 523 6.10 -24.80 29.88
N SER A 524 5.07 -24.87 30.73
CA SER A 524 5.31 -24.88 32.18
C SER A 524 5.92 -26.21 32.64
N ASP A 525 6.59 -26.23 33.80
CA ASP A 525 7.13 -27.47 34.37
C ASP A 525 6.01 -28.49 34.64
N THR A 526 4.85 -28.01 35.09
CA THR A 526 3.65 -28.84 35.29
C THR A 526 3.10 -29.38 33.98
N ALA A 527 3.03 -28.55 32.92
CA ALA A 527 2.59 -29.02 31.60
C ALA A 527 3.55 -30.05 31.01
N PHE A 528 4.86 -29.87 31.20
CA PHE A 528 5.85 -30.85 30.76
C PHE A 528 5.76 -32.16 31.57
N ALA A 529 5.59 -32.08 32.89
CA ALA A 529 5.38 -33.27 33.70
C ALA A 529 4.12 -34.04 33.25
N ASN A 530 3.02 -33.33 32.97
CA ASN A 530 1.80 -33.93 32.43
C ASN A 530 2.01 -34.57 31.05
N LEU A 531 2.83 -33.97 30.19
CA LEU A 531 3.24 -34.56 28.91
C LEU A 531 4.01 -35.87 29.11
N VAL A 532 4.93 -35.92 30.07
CA VAL A 532 5.73 -37.12 30.39
C VAL A 532 4.86 -38.20 31.02
N ASP A 533 3.98 -37.83 31.95
CA ASP A 533 3.07 -38.76 32.63
C ASP A 533 1.99 -39.31 31.68
N GLY A 534 1.55 -38.50 30.72
CA GLY A 534 0.58 -38.86 29.69
C GLY A 534 1.17 -39.55 28.46
N ALA A 535 2.49 -39.62 28.32
CA ALA A 535 3.14 -40.23 27.17
C ALA A 535 2.83 -41.73 27.10
N GLU A 536 2.11 -42.17 26.07
CA GLU A 536 1.92 -43.58 25.80
C GLU A 536 3.21 -44.17 25.23
N TYR A 537 3.68 -45.27 25.81
CA TYR A 537 4.81 -46.01 25.25
C TYR A 537 4.51 -47.50 25.14
N THR A 538 5.08 -48.11 24.10
CA THR A 538 5.07 -49.55 23.88
C THR A 538 6.51 -50.03 23.80
N THR A 539 6.79 -51.19 24.39
CA THR A 539 8.17 -51.69 24.51
C THR A 539 8.28 -53.08 23.91
N THR A 540 9.29 -53.32 23.09
CA THR A 540 9.71 -54.66 22.69
C THR A 540 10.85 -55.11 23.60
N GLY A 541 10.59 -56.00 24.57
CA GLY A 541 11.59 -56.47 25.54
C GLY A 541 11.28 -56.07 27.00
N VAL A 542 12.29 -56.04 27.88
CA VAL A 542 12.14 -55.70 29.31
C VAL A 542 12.65 -54.27 29.55
N VAL A 543 11.80 -53.28 29.25
CA VAL A 543 12.09 -51.87 29.49
C VAL A 543 11.20 -51.38 30.64
N PRO A 544 11.77 -50.99 31.80
CA PRO A 544 11.00 -50.43 32.91
C PRO A 544 10.37 -49.09 32.54
N GLU A 545 9.11 -48.88 32.91
CA GLU A 545 8.39 -47.60 32.76
C GLU A 545 9.15 -46.40 33.34
N ASP A 546 9.72 -46.56 34.55
CA ASP A 546 10.48 -45.52 35.22
C ASP A 546 11.73 -45.08 34.43
N ALA A 547 12.31 -45.97 33.63
CA ALA A 547 13.47 -45.66 32.80
C ALA A 547 13.08 -44.76 31.61
N VAL A 548 11.89 -44.95 31.05
CA VAL A 548 11.35 -44.10 29.98
C VAL A 548 11.00 -42.71 30.52
N LYS A 549 10.33 -42.63 31.68
CA LYS A 549 10.01 -41.34 32.32
C LYS A 549 11.26 -40.57 32.73
N SER A 550 12.22 -41.23 33.39
CA SER A 550 13.50 -40.62 33.77
C SER A 550 14.27 -40.09 32.56
N TYR A 551 14.19 -40.80 31.42
CA TYR A 551 14.75 -40.33 30.16
C TYR A 551 14.06 -39.05 29.71
N LEU A 552 12.73 -39.03 29.55
CA LEU A 552 12.01 -37.84 29.10
C LEU A 552 12.23 -36.61 30.00
N GLU A 553 12.28 -36.81 31.32
CA GLU A 553 12.59 -35.76 32.30
C GLU A 553 14.01 -35.20 32.13
N ALA A 554 15.01 -36.07 31.88
CA ALA A 554 16.39 -35.64 31.66
C ALA A 554 16.57 -34.80 30.39
N TYR A 555 15.69 -34.97 29.39
CA TYR A 555 15.71 -34.19 28.14
C TYR A 555 14.82 -32.94 28.18
N ARG A 556 14.10 -32.69 29.28
CA ARG A 556 13.14 -31.58 29.39
C ARG A 556 13.71 -30.24 28.96
N ASP A 557 14.80 -29.81 29.60
CA ASP A 557 15.34 -28.46 29.38
C ASP A 557 15.94 -28.34 27.97
N SER A 558 16.54 -29.42 27.46
CA SER A 558 17.04 -29.49 26.08
C SER A 558 15.91 -29.40 25.06
N PHE A 559 14.81 -30.12 25.28
CA PHE A 559 13.64 -30.12 24.40
C PHE A 559 12.96 -28.76 24.41
N ARG A 560 12.74 -28.17 25.59
CA ARG A 560 12.15 -26.82 25.72
C ARG A 560 13.01 -25.77 25.01
N ASN A 561 14.32 -25.76 25.24
CA ASN A 561 15.22 -24.81 24.60
C ASN A 561 15.25 -24.96 23.08
N GLN A 562 15.21 -26.19 22.57
CA GLN A 562 15.12 -26.46 21.13
C GLN A 562 13.82 -25.93 20.52
N ILE A 563 12.67 -26.17 21.17
CA ILE A 563 11.38 -25.65 20.71
C ILE A 563 11.37 -24.12 20.70
N ILE A 564 11.82 -23.47 21.79
CA ILE A 564 11.88 -22.01 21.90
C ILE A 564 12.75 -21.43 20.78
N THR A 565 13.94 -22.01 20.59
CA THR A 565 14.88 -21.57 19.55
C THR A 565 14.23 -21.73 18.18
N GLN A 566 13.67 -22.90 17.86
CA GLN A 566 13.04 -23.15 16.57
C GLN A 566 11.83 -22.25 16.31
N ILE A 567 10.97 -21.99 17.32
CA ILE A 567 9.83 -21.08 17.15
C ILE A 567 10.32 -19.66 16.87
N ASN A 568 11.27 -19.16 17.65
CA ASN A 568 11.85 -17.83 17.42
C ASN A 568 12.54 -17.74 16.06
N ASP A 569 13.35 -18.72 15.67
CA ASP A 569 14.04 -18.76 14.38
C ASP A 569 13.04 -18.81 13.22
N GLN A 570 11.99 -19.61 13.33
CA GLN A 570 10.95 -19.71 12.31
C GLN A 570 10.20 -18.38 12.18
N ILE A 571 9.77 -17.77 13.29
CA ILE A 571 9.10 -16.46 13.27
C ILE A 571 10.03 -15.39 12.68
N ASN A 572 11.28 -15.28 13.12
CA ASN A 572 12.25 -14.33 12.58
C ASN A 572 12.47 -14.55 11.08
N ALA A 573 12.63 -15.79 10.64
CA ALA A 573 12.71 -16.11 9.21
C ALA A 573 11.45 -15.68 8.47
N MET A 574 10.27 -15.61 9.12
CA MET A 574 9.00 -15.15 8.54
C MET A 574 8.89 -13.65 8.34
N ILE A 575 9.70 -12.87 9.04
CA ILE A 575 9.61 -11.42 9.06
C ILE A 575 10.28 -10.86 7.81
N PRO A 576 9.55 -10.12 6.96
CA PRO A 576 10.15 -9.49 5.79
C PRO A 576 11.10 -8.38 6.24
N THR A 577 12.20 -8.19 5.51
CA THR A 577 13.01 -6.98 5.67
C THR A 577 12.31 -5.84 4.93
N LEU A 578 11.90 -4.81 5.67
CA LEU A 578 11.18 -3.67 5.14
C LEU A 578 11.84 -2.36 5.54
N SER A 579 12.07 -1.50 4.56
CA SER A 579 12.43 -0.10 4.73
C SER A 579 11.28 0.80 4.28
N LEU A 580 11.31 2.08 4.67
CA LEU A 580 10.27 3.00 4.21
C LEU A 580 10.48 3.39 2.74
N GLN A 581 11.72 3.28 2.24
CA GLN A 581 12.05 3.40 0.82
C GLN A 581 11.21 2.45 -0.02
N ASP A 582 11.04 1.20 0.41
CA ASP A 582 10.27 0.18 -0.32
C ASP A 582 8.79 0.57 -0.48
N ILE A 583 8.24 1.29 0.50
CA ILE A 583 6.84 1.74 0.51
C ILE A 583 6.69 3.03 -0.33
N ILE A 584 7.62 3.97 -0.21
CA ILE A 584 7.55 5.27 -0.90
C ILE A 584 7.86 5.15 -2.39
N ASN A 585 8.77 4.24 -2.77
CA ASN A 585 9.12 4.01 -4.16
C ASN A 585 7.96 3.56 -5.04
N LEU A 586 6.82 3.17 -4.45
CA LEU A 586 5.63 2.80 -5.21
C LEU A 586 5.11 3.96 -6.09
N ASN A 587 5.26 5.23 -5.67
CA ASN A 587 4.90 6.38 -6.54
C ASN A 587 5.52 7.73 -6.11
N PRO A 588 6.82 7.97 -6.36
CA PRO A 588 7.47 9.25 -6.06
C PRO A 588 6.94 10.41 -6.94
N ASN A 589 6.46 10.12 -8.16
CA ASN A 589 5.82 11.10 -9.05
C ASN A 589 4.58 11.72 -8.40
N LEU A 590 3.76 10.90 -7.76
CA LEU A 590 2.57 11.34 -7.04
C LEU A 590 2.92 12.29 -5.88
N MET A 591 4.02 12.04 -5.16
CA MET A 591 4.46 12.95 -4.08
C MET A 591 4.79 14.33 -4.63
N LEU A 592 5.53 14.40 -5.74
CA LEU A 592 5.80 15.67 -6.41
C LEU A 592 4.51 16.36 -6.90
N GLN A 593 3.54 15.61 -7.41
CA GLN A 593 2.25 16.16 -7.81
C GLN A 593 1.49 16.78 -6.63
N GLN A 594 1.45 16.08 -5.49
CA GLN A 594 0.83 16.59 -4.26
C GLN A 594 1.56 17.81 -3.67
N LEU A 595 2.86 17.94 -3.94
CA LEU A 595 3.63 19.15 -3.64
C LEU A 595 3.35 20.32 -4.61
N GLY A 596 2.52 20.10 -5.63
CA GLY A 596 2.05 21.12 -6.57
C GLY A 596 2.64 21.01 -7.97
N ILE A 597 3.44 19.98 -8.27
CA ILE A 597 3.98 19.77 -9.62
C ILE A 597 2.86 19.32 -10.57
N VAL A 598 2.76 20.00 -11.70
CA VAL A 598 1.79 19.70 -12.75
C VAL A 598 2.11 18.32 -13.38
N PRO A 599 1.16 17.37 -13.48
CA PRO A 599 1.43 16.01 -13.96
C PRO A 599 2.08 15.94 -15.34
N GLU A 600 1.71 16.85 -16.24
CA GLU A 600 2.28 16.99 -17.59
C GLU A 600 3.80 17.16 -17.56
N ASN A 601 4.34 17.80 -16.53
CA ASN A 601 5.78 18.03 -16.37
C ASN A 601 6.56 16.76 -15.93
N LEU A 602 5.85 15.68 -15.55
CA LEU A 602 6.44 14.44 -15.04
C LEU A 602 6.20 13.22 -15.95
N GLN A 603 5.45 13.36 -17.05
CA GLN A 603 5.06 12.24 -17.90
C GLN A 603 6.25 11.48 -18.52
N THR A 604 7.37 12.16 -18.74
CA THR A 604 8.61 11.60 -19.30
C THR A 604 9.75 11.55 -18.27
N ALA A 605 9.44 11.78 -17.00
CA ALA A 605 10.42 11.85 -15.92
C ALA A 605 10.49 10.54 -15.13
N GLU A 606 11.70 10.07 -14.87
CA GLU A 606 11.98 9.07 -13.84
C GLU A 606 12.31 9.81 -12.54
N VAL A 607 11.48 9.63 -11.50
CA VAL A 607 11.67 10.30 -10.20
C VAL A 607 12.08 9.29 -9.15
N LYS A 608 13.08 9.65 -8.33
CA LYS A 608 13.57 8.86 -7.21
C LYS A 608 13.73 9.74 -5.98
N ILE A 609 13.52 9.17 -4.79
CA ILE A 609 13.96 9.81 -3.56
C ILE A 609 15.36 9.29 -3.25
N THR A 610 16.33 10.20 -3.20
CA THR A 610 17.76 9.88 -2.99
C THR A 610 18.18 10.01 -1.54
N LYS A 611 17.47 10.85 -0.77
CA LYS A 611 17.69 11.08 0.66
C LYS A 611 16.35 11.45 1.30
N ALA A 612 16.09 10.94 2.49
CA ALA A 612 15.01 11.39 3.35
C ALA A 612 15.19 10.79 4.75
N HIS A 613 14.73 11.53 5.75
CA HIS A 613 14.49 11.02 7.09
C HIS A 613 12.98 11.01 7.38
N PHE A 614 12.56 10.10 8.26
CA PHE A 614 11.17 10.03 8.68
C PHE A 614 11.00 9.72 10.16
N VAL A 615 9.83 10.09 10.69
CA VAL A 615 9.39 9.71 12.03
C VAL A 615 7.85 9.61 12.08
N PHE A 616 7.34 8.64 12.82
CA PHE A 616 5.91 8.57 13.13
C PHE A 616 5.58 9.55 14.26
N GLU A 617 4.56 10.36 14.03
CA GLU A 617 4.04 11.31 15.01
C GLU A 617 2.59 10.94 15.36
N PHE A 618 2.24 11.02 16.64
CA PHE A 618 0.92 10.69 17.16
C PHE A 618 0.27 11.91 17.80
N TRP A 619 -1.02 12.13 17.50
CA TRP A 619 -1.73 13.29 18.02
C TRP A 619 -2.17 13.06 19.46
N ASN A 620 -1.61 13.87 20.36
CA ASN A 620 -2.00 13.95 21.76
C ASN A 620 -3.06 15.04 21.92
N ASP A 621 -4.30 14.65 22.15
CA ASP A 621 -5.38 15.63 22.22
C ASP A 621 -5.37 16.46 23.51
N ASP A 622 -4.81 15.92 24.60
CA ASP A 622 -4.70 16.63 25.88
C ASP A 622 -3.64 17.73 25.82
N ALA A 623 -2.50 17.44 25.19
CA ALA A 623 -1.40 18.39 25.03
C ALA A 623 -1.53 19.26 23.78
N LYS A 624 -2.46 18.92 22.86
CA LYS A 624 -2.64 19.57 21.55
C LYS A 624 -1.35 19.62 20.73
N GLU A 625 -0.58 18.54 20.78
CA GLU A 625 0.70 18.42 20.09
C GLU A 625 0.88 17.05 19.40
N TRP A 626 1.86 17.00 18.50
CA TRP A 626 2.30 15.80 17.81
C TRP A 626 3.51 15.19 18.54
N ASP A 627 3.31 14.03 19.16
CA ASP A 627 4.34 13.30 19.89
C ASP A 627 5.13 12.40 18.94
N LYS A 628 6.47 12.53 18.95
CA LYS A 628 7.37 11.62 18.24
C LYS A 628 7.57 10.35 19.07
N ILE A 629 7.23 9.20 18.50
CA ILE A 629 7.47 7.91 19.15
C ILE A 629 8.72 7.26 18.56
N THR A 630 9.76 7.14 19.40
CA THR A 630 11.05 6.58 18.98
C THR A 630 11.58 5.45 19.87
N LYS A 631 10.81 5.03 20.89
CA LYS A 631 11.19 3.99 21.87
C LYS A 631 10.19 2.83 21.90
N GLY A 632 9.45 2.63 20.82
CA GLY A 632 8.30 1.74 20.79
C GLY A 632 7.06 2.35 21.44
N ILE A 633 5.92 1.68 21.26
CA ILE A 633 4.62 2.12 21.75
C ILE A 633 3.98 0.99 22.56
N SER A 634 3.30 1.30 23.66
CA SER A 634 2.53 0.29 24.40
C SER A 634 1.05 0.40 24.03
N ASP A 635 0.30 -0.66 24.33
CA ASP A 635 -1.16 -0.68 24.33
C ASP A 635 -1.77 0.52 25.05
N ARG A 636 -1.26 0.84 26.25
CA ARG A 636 -1.70 1.98 27.05
C ARG A 636 -1.38 3.31 26.38
N THR A 637 -0.24 3.42 25.73
CA THR A 637 0.15 4.64 25.00
C THR A 637 -0.71 4.84 23.75
N PHE A 638 -1.01 3.76 23.01
CA PHE A 638 -1.92 3.79 21.86
C PHE A 638 -3.35 4.25 22.22
N ALA A 639 -3.82 3.93 23.42
CA ALA A 639 -5.16 4.29 23.88
C ALA A 639 -5.35 5.81 24.11
N VAL A 640 -4.27 6.55 24.37
CA VAL A 640 -4.32 8.00 24.67
C VAL A 640 -4.33 8.83 23.38
N TYR A 641 -3.69 8.34 22.33
CA TYR A 641 -3.63 9.06 21.06
C TYR A 641 -4.95 9.02 20.29
N LYS A 642 -5.15 10.02 19.43
CA LYS A 642 -6.35 10.16 18.59
C LYS A 642 -6.09 10.09 17.10
N SER A 643 -4.83 10.19 16.68
CA SER A 643 -4.43 9.99 15.29
C SER A 643 -2.93 9.74 15.19
N MET A 644 -2.46 9.42 13.98
CA MET A 644 -1.07 9.31 13.61
C MET A 644 -0.81 9.97 12.25
N LYS A 645 0.45 10.35 11.99
CA LYS A 645 0.95 10.78 10.69
C LYS A 645 2.40 10.34 10.52
N VAL A 646 2.94 10.46 9.30
CA VAL A 646 4.37 10.25 9.04
C VAL A 646 4.97 11.55 8.59
N ARG A 647 5.95 12.05 9.34
CA ARG A 647 6.67 13.28 8.99
C ARG A 647 7.96 12.94 8.26
N PHE A 648 8.16 13.58 7.11
CA PHE A 648 9.38 13.52 6.31
C PHE A 648 10.14 14.81 6.38
N PHE A 649 11.47 14.72 6.43
CA PHE A 649 12.36 15.87 6.41
C PHE A 649 13.71 15.50 5.79
N ASP A 650 14.49 16.51 5.46
CA ASP A 650 15.72 16.41 4.66
C ASP A 650 15.52 15.61 3.36
N VAL A 651 14.34 15.75 2.74
CA VAL A 651 13.99 14.97 1.54
C VAL A 651 14.67 15.57 0.32
N GLN A 652 15.28 14.72 -0.49
CA GLN A 652 15.85 15.05 -1.80
C GLN A 652 15.31 14.10 -2.87
N PHE A 653 14.52 14.64 -3.78
CA PHE A 653 14.16 13.98 -5.04
C PHE A 653 15.25 14.18 -6.11
N GLN A 654 15.46 13.15 -6.90
CA GLN A 654 16.11 13.19 -8.21
C GLN A 654 15.05 13.04 -9.28
N VAL A 655 15.05 13.94 -10.26
CA VAL A 655 14.16 13.92 -11.43
C VAL A 655 15.04 13.78 -12.66
N ASP A 656 14.96 12.62 -13.30
CA ASP A 656 15.66 12.30 -14.54
C ASP A 656 14.69 12.48 -15.72
N LEU A 657 14.94 13.46 -16.58
CA LEU A 657 14.20 13.69 -17.82
C LEU A 657 15.03 13.17 -18.98
N ASP A 658 14.50 12.25 -19.78
CA ASP A 658 15.16 11.78 -20.99
C ASP A 658 14.39 12.26 -22.22
N THR A 659 15.04 13.07 -23.07
CA THR A 659 14.41 13.58 -24.29
C THR A 659 15.15 13.12 -25.54
N GLU A 660 14.39 12.77 -26.57
CA GLU A 660 14.94 12.34 -27.86
C GLU A 660 15.82 13.42 -28.51
N ALA A 661 15.50 14.71 -28.28
CA ALA A 661 16.19 15.83 -28.90
C ALA A 661 17.46 16.24 -28.14
N ASN A 662 17.41 16.36 -26.81
CA ASN A 662 18.48 16.99 -26.03
C ASN A 662 19.15 16.06 -25.01
N GLY A 663 18.74 14.78 -24.98
CA GLY A 663 19.29 13.74 -24.13
C GLY A 663 18.81 13.82 -22.68
N LYS A 664 19.59 13.21 -21.79
CA LYS A 664 19.24 13.07 -20.37
C LYS A 664 19.60 14.30 -19.55
N TYR A 665 18.63 14.83 -18.81
CA TYR A 665 18.80 15.82 -17.75
C TYR A 665 18.55 15.15 -16.40
N THR A 666 19.47 15.33 -15.46
CA THR A 666 19.29 14.90 -14.08
C THR A 666 19.21 16.13 -13.19
N LEU A 667 18.08 16.26 -12.49
CA LEU A 667 17.80 17.33 -11.56
C LEU A 667 17.75 16.77 -10.13
N LEU A 668 18.65 17.22 -9.28
CA LEU A 668 18.59 17.02 -7.84
C LEU A 668 17.89 18.21 -7.21
N THR A 669 16.84 17.91 -6.47
CA THR A 669 16.14 18.89 -5.66
C THR A 669 16.97 19.25 -4.43
N ARG A 670 16.54 20.26 -3.68
CA ARG A 670 17.20 20.59 -2.41
C ARG A 670 17.02 19.44 -1.43
N ASP A 671 17.94 19.29 -0.49
CA ASP A 671 17.92 18.23 0.52
C ASP A 671 17.31 18.67 1.85
N ASP A 672 16.44 19.68 1.81
CA ASP A 672 15.79 20.31 2.97
C ASP A 672 14.25 20.34 2.83
N LEU A 673 13.68 19.54 1.93
CA LEU A 673 12.23 19.44 1.78
C LEU A 673 11.62 18.71 2.99
N THR A 674 10.50 19.24 3.49
CA THR A 674 9.76 18.69 4.64
C THR A 674 8.28 18.63 4.29
N TYR A 675 7.65 17.47 4.53
CA TYR A 675 6.22 17.28 4.34
C TYR A 675 5.68 16.19 5.28
N ASP A 676 4.38 16.25 5.55
CA ASP A 676 3.67 15.25 6.34
C ASP A 676 2.80 14.39 5.40
N ILE A 677 2.85 13.07 5.56
CA ILE A 677 1.83 12.18 5.03
C ILE A 677 0.71 12.10 6.06
N ILE A 678 -0.47 12.57 5.68
CA ILE A 678 -1.68 12.53 6.51
C ILE A 678 -2.57 11.36 6.11
N PHE A 679 -3.28 10.81 7.09
CA PHE A 679 -4.24 9.72 6.89
C PHE A 679 -5.69 10.16 7.17
N ASP A 680 -5.90 11.43 7.50
CA ASP A 680 -7.19 12.09 7.71
C ASP A 680 -7.05 13.57 7.34
N VAL A 681 -7.96 14.10 6.52
CA VAL A 681 -7.98 15.53 6.17
C VAL A 681 -8.27 16.40 7.39
N ALA A 682 -8.94 15.90 8.43
CA ALA A 682 -9.14 16.66 9.66
C ALA A 682 -7.82 16.92 10.41
N ASP A 683 -6.82 16.06 10.26
CA ASP A 683 -5.48 16.25 10.84
C ASP A 683 -4.68 17.33 10.12
N ALA A 684 -5.09 17.69 8.90
CA ALA A 684 -4.46 18.73 8.11
C ALA A 684 -4.40 20.09 8.84
N ASN A 685 -5.42 20.37 9.65
CA ASN A 685 -5.53 21.64 10.36
C ASN A 685 -4.92 21.60 11.76
N LYS A 686 -4.38 20.45 12.20
CA LYS A 686 -3.75 20.28 13.51
C LYS A 686 -2.29 20.71 13.43
N ILE A 687 -2.08 22.02 13.41
CA ILE A 687 -0.75 22.61 13.52
C ILE A 687 -0.37 22.52 15.00
N GLY A 688 0.56 21.63 15.34
CA GLY A 688 1.16 21.67 16.67
C GLY A 688 1.84 23.03 16.83
N GLU A 689 1.63 23.71 17.96
CA GLU A 689 2.49 24.81 18.35
C GLU A 689 3.90 24.22 18.49
N SER A 690 4.70 24.30 17.44
CA SER A 690 6.08 23.86 17.49
C SER A 690 6.74 24.70 18.56
N SER A 691 7.08 24.09 19.70
CA SER A 691 7.93 24.70 20.69
C SER A 691 9.21 25.16 19.98
N SER A 692 9.37 26.48 19.99
CA SER A 692 10.54 27.23 19.54
C SER A 692 11.85 26.72 20.12
#